data_AF-A0A2D3NMA2-F1
#
_entry.id   AF-A0A2D3NMA2-F1
#
_cell.length_a   1.000
_cell.length_b   1.000
_cell.length_c   1.000
_cell.angle_alpha   90.00
_cell.angle_beta   90.00
_cell.angle_gamma   90.00
#
_symmetry.space_group_name_H-M   'P 1'
#
loop_
_entity.id
_entity.type
_entity.pdbx_description
1 polymer ?
#
loop_
_entity_poly.entity_id
_entity_poly.type
_entity_poly.pdbx_seq_one_letter_code
_entity_poly.pdbx_strand_id
1 'polypeptide(L)'
;MKRVIKRDGSVVEFSKDRIINAISKTFIQASREPNMKLIEKIATQVEELPGKVLSVEEIQDIVVKKLMASSEKDIAMSYQSYRTLKAEIRDREKGIYRQISELVDASNEKLLSENANKDAKTISVQRDLLAGISSRDYYLNKIVPEHIKLAHIKGEIHLHDLDYLLFRETNCELVNIETMLRGGCNIGNAKMLEPNSVDVAVGHIVQIIASVSSNTYGGCSIPYLDRALVRYIKKTFKKHFLRGAKYIDDLKEEEIEELKKEDLEYSNQFIKNKYPKTYEYSVDMTEESVKQAMQGLEYEINSLSTVNGQTPFTTIGIGTETSWEGRLVQKYVLKTRMAGFGAKKETAIFPKIVYAMCEGLNLNEEDPNWDISQLAFECMTKSIYPDILFITDEQLKNETVVYPMGCRAFLSPWKDENGKEKYAGRFNIGATSINLPRIAIKNRGDEEGFYKELDRILEICKDNCLFRAKYLENTVAEMAPILWMSGALAEKNQKDTIKDLIWGGYSTVSIGYIGLSEVSQLLYGKDFSESEEVYEKTFNILKYMADKVLEYKQKYNLGFALYGTPSESLCDRFARVDKQEFGDIKGITDKGYYDNSFHVSSRINMSPFEKLRLEALGHKYSAGGHISYIETDSLTKNLEAIPEILRYAKMVGIHYMGINQPVDKCHICGYKGEFTATKEGFTCPQCGNHDSNEMSVIRRVCGYLSQPNARPFNKGKQEEIMHRVKHS
;
A
#
# COMPACT_ATOMS: atom_id res chain seq x y z
N MET A 1 13.97 -18.70 -56.64
CA MET A 1 13.02 -18.02 -55.73
C MET A 1 13.00 -16.54 -56.06
N LYS A 2 11.83 -15.96 -56.40
CA LYS A 2 11.73 -14.54 -56.78
C LYS A 2 11.08 -13.64 -55.71
N ARG A 3 10.31 -14.23 -54.80
CA ARG A 3 9.53 -13.50 -53.78
C ARG A 3 9.60 -14.22 -52.43
N VAL A 4 9.48 -13.45 -51.36
CA VAL A 4 9.49 -13.92 -49.96
C VAL A 4 8.33 -13.32 -49.18
N ILE A 5 7.72 -14.10 -48.29
CA ILE A 5 6.69 -13.61 -47.35
C ILE A 5 7.40 -13.08 -46.11
N LYS A 6 7.30 -11.77 -45.87
CA LYS A 6 7.75 -11.12 -44.63
C LYS A 6 6.87 -11.53 -43.46
N ARG A 7 7.37 -11.28 -42.25
CA ARG A 7 6.68 -11.63 -40.99
C ARG A 7 5.37 -10.86 -40.75
N ASP A 8 5.16 -9.75 -41.44
CA ASP A 8 3.91 -8.97 -41.44
C ASP A 8 2.91 -9.46 -42.52
N GLY A 9 3.23 -10.53 -43.23
CA GLY A 9 2.42 -11.08 -44.33
C GLY A 9 2.67 -10.43 -45.69
N SER A 10 3.44 -9.34 -45.76
CA SER A 10 3.75 -8.67 -47.04
C SER A 10 4.71 -9.50 -47.90
N VAL A 11 4.53 -9.44 -49.22
CA VAL A 11 5.37 -10.17 -50.18
C VAL A 11 6.36 -9.21 -50.82
N VAL A 12 7.66 -9.48 -50.71
CA VAL A 12 8.73 -8.67 -51.31
C VAL A 12 9.64 -9.50 -52.20
N GLU A 13 10.45 -8.84 -53.04
CA GLU A 13 11.48 -9.50 -53.83
C GLU A 13 12.53 -10.19 -52.95
N PHE A 14 12.95 -11.37 -53.38
CA PHE A 14 14.02 -12.12 -52.72
C PHE A 14 15.36 -11.42 -52.96
N SER A 15 16.19 -11.31 -51.91
CA SER A 15 17.55 -10.77 -51.99
C SER A 15 18.50 -11.71 -51.26
N LYS A 16 19.41 -12.34 -52.01
CA LYS A 16 20.45 -13.23 -51.47
C LYS A 16 21.39 -12.51 -50.50
N ASP A 17 21.64 -11.22 -50.70
CA ASP A 17 22.53 -10.41 -49.87
C ASP A 17 22.05 -10.33 -48.42
N ARG A 18 20.74 -10.46 -48.18
CA ARG A 18 20.19 -10.51 -46.81
C ARG A 18 20.61 -11.77 -46.07
N ILE A 19 20.72 -12.91 -46.76
CA ILE A 19 21.19 -14.17 -46.17
C ILE A 19 22.69 -14.07 -45.92
N ILE A 20 23.45 -13.57 -46.90
CA ILE A 20 24.90 -13.36 -46.79
C ILE A 20 25.22 -12.49 -45.57
N ASN A 21 24.59 -11.32 -45.49
CA ASN A 21 24.79 -10.39 -44.37
C ASN A 21 24.41 -10.99 -43.01
N ALA A 22 23.32 -11.78 -42.95
CA ALA A 22 22.88 -12.40 -41.71
C ALA A 22 23.89 -13.43 -41.20
N ILE A 23 24.39 -14.30 -42.08
CA ILE A 23 25.37 -15.34 -41.70
C ILE A 23 26.73 -14.68 -41.38
N SER A 24 27.18 -13.71 -42.19
CA SER A 24 28.44 -13.00 -41.95
C SER A 24 28.45 -12.27 -40.60
N LYS A 25 27.32 -11.67 -40.19
CA LYS A 25 27.19 -11.08 -38.85
C LYS A 25 27.35 -12.11 -37.73
N THR A 26 26.86 -13.33 -37.91
CA THR A 26 27.03 -14.41 -36.92
C THR A 26 28.50 -14.83 -36.80
N PHE A 27 29.25 -14.90 -37.91
CA PHE A 27 30.69 -15.13 -37.88
C PHE A 27 31.43 -14.03 -37.11
N ILE A 28 31.14 -12.77 -37.42
CA ILE A 28 31.75 -11.61 -36.73
C ILE A 28 31.43 -11.62 -35.23
N GLN A 29 30.18 -11.95 -34.86
CA GLN A 29 29.78 -12.05 -33.46
C GLN A 29 30.45 -13.21 -32.70
N ALA A 30 30.85 -14.25 -33.42
CA ALA A 30 31.66 -15.35 -32.90
C ALA A 30 33.18 -15.06 -32.95
N SER A 31 33.59 -13.83 -33.30
CA SER A 31 34.99 -13.43 -33.49
C SER A 31 35.76 -14.30 -34.50
N ARG A 32 35.07 -14.76 -35.55
CA ARG A 32 35.64 -15.58 -36.63
C ARG A 32 35.51 -14.87 -37.98
N GLU A 33 36.49 -15.10 -38.86
CA GLU A 33 36.40 -14.58 -40.22
C GLU A 33 35.26 -15.27 -41.00
N PRO A 34 34.39 -14.51 -41.69
CA PRO A 34 33.31 -15.08 -42.49
C PRO A 34 33.83 -16.00 -43.60
N ASN A 35 33.37 -17.26 -43.60
CA ASN A 35 33.63 -18.19 -44.70
C ASN A 35 32.77 -17.83 -45.92
N MET A 36 33.17 -16.82 -46.67
CA MET A 36 32.38 -16.25 -47.77
C MET A 36 31.99 -17.29 -48.83
N LYS A 37 32.86 -18.26 -49.12
CA LYS A 37 32.56 -19.35 -50.07
C LYS A 37 31.37 -20.20 -49.61
N LEU A 38 31.31 -20.54 -48.31
CA LEU A 38 30.19 -21.29 -47.75
C LEU A 38 28.92 -20.44 -47.67
N ILE A 39 29.06 -19.18 -47.25
CA ILE A 39 27.94 -18.25 -47.10
C ILE A 39 27.25 -17.99 -48.44
N GLU A 40 28.02 -17.71 -49.49
CA GLU A 40 27.50 -17.55 -50.85
C GLU A 40 26.87 -18.84 -51.36
N LYS A 41 27.51 -20.00 -51.12
CA LYS A 41 26.94 -21.30 -51.49
C LYS A 41 25.58 -21.53 -50.85
N ILE A 42 25.41 -21.23 -49.56
CA ILE A 42 24.12 -21.37 -48.86
C ILE A 42 23.09 -20.39 -49.43
N ALA A 43 23.47 -19.13 -49.66
CA ALA A 43 22.57 -18.12 -50.21
C ALA A 43 22.07 -18.48 -51.61
N THR A 44 22.96 -18.95 -52.50
CA THR A 44 22.61 -19.43 -53.84
C THR A 44 21.72 -20.67 -53.77
N GLN A 45 22.01 -21.62 -52.88
CA GLN A 45 21.16 -22.81 -52.71
C GLN A 45 19.76 -22.47 -52.24
N VAL A 46 19.57 -21.43 -51.43
CA VAL A 46 18.25 -20.94 -51.04
C VAL A 46 17.56 -20.23 -52.21
N GLU A 47 18.31 -19.45 -52.99
CA GLU A 47 17.82 -18.77 -54.19
C GLU A 47 17.33 -19.75 -55.26
N GLU A 48 17.99 -20.88 -55.45
CA GLU A 48 17.67 -21.89 -56.47
C GLU A 48 16.52 -22.84 -56.09
N LEU A 49 15.95 -22.72 -54.89
CA LEU A 49 14.84 -23.58 -54.47
C LEU A 49 13.61 -23.42 -55.39
N PRO A 50 13.08 -24.53 -55.95
CA PRO A 50 12.00 -24.48 -56.92
C PRO A 50 10.64 -24.21 -56.28
N GLY A 51 9.84 -23.37 -56.94
CA GLY A 51 8.37 -23.41 -56.88
C GLY A 51 7.64 -22.90 -55.64
N LYS A 52 8.31 -22.46 -54.56
CA LYS A 52 7.63 -21.92 -53.36
C LYS A 52 8.04 -20.49 -53.03
N VAL A 53 7.04 -19.64 -52.73
CA VAL A 53 7.24 -18.40 -51.99
C VAL A 53 7.38 -18.81 -50.53
N LEU A 54 8.58 -18.71 -49.98
CA LEU A 54 8.84 -19.06 -48.59
C LEU A 54 8.64 -17.86 -47.67
N SER A 55 8.24 -18.13 -46.44
CA SER A 55 8.34 -17.18 -45.35
C SER A 55 9.80 -16.97 -44.92
N VAL A 56 10.04 -15.84 -44.24
CA VAL A 56 11.35 -15.57 -43.64
C VAL A 56 11.75 -16.67 -42.64
N GLU A 57 10.81 -17.26 -41.92
CA GLU A 57 11.10 -18.33 -40.94
C GLU A 57 11.55 -19.63 -41.64
N GLU A 58 10.87 -20.03 -42.71
CA GLU A 58 11.27 -21.21 -43.50
C GLU A 58 12.66 -21.04 -44.13
N ILE A 59 12.99 -19.83 -44.62
CA ILE A 59 14.33 -19.54 -45.13
C ILE A 59 15.38 -19.68 -44.01
N GLN A 60 15.08 -19.18 -42.81
CA GLN A 60 15.98 -19.31 -41.68
C GLN A 60 16.18 -20.77 -41.25
N ASP A 61 15.12 -21.60 -41.25
CA ASP A 61 15.22 -23.04 -40.99
C ASP A 61 16.14 -23.74 -42.00
N ILE A 62 16.02 -23.39 -43.28
CA ILE A 62 16.87 -23.93 -44.34
C ILE A 62 18.32 -23.50 -44.14
N VAL A 63 18.58 -22.23 -43.84
CA VAL A 63 19.93 -21.71 -43.56
C VAL A 63 20.57 -22.47 -42.39
N VAL A 64 19.83 -22.66 -41.29
CA VAL A 64 20.30 -23.42 -40.11
C VAL A 64 20.60 -24.86 -40.48
N LYS A 65 19.71 -25.54 -41.21
CA LYS A 65 19.91 -26.93 -41.66
C LYS A 65 21.16 -27.06 -42.55
N LYS A 66 21.40 -26.08 -43.42
CA LYS A 66 22.57 -26.06 -44.32
C LYS A 66 23.86 -25.76 -43.59
N LEU A 67 23.86 -24.85 -42.60
CA LEU A 67 25.01 -24.59 -41.73
C LEU A 67 25.32 -25.80 -40.84
N MET A 68 24.31 -26.46 -40.27
CA MET A 68 24.46 -27.68 -39.46
C MET A 68 25.04 -28.86 -40.27
N ALA A 69 24.76 -28.91 -41.58
CA ALA A 69 25.30 -29.90 -42.49
C ALA A 69 26.72 -29.56 -43.00
N SER A 70 27.28 -28.42 -42.59
CA SER A 70 28.64 -27.97 -42.98
C SER A 70 29.66 -28.24 -41.87
N SER A 71 30.91 -27.84 -42.09
CA SER A 71 31.95 -27.83 -41.06
C SER A 71 31.73 -26.77 -39.97
N GLU A 72 30.82 -25.81 -40.18
CA GLU A 72 30.57 -24.63 -39.32
C GLU A 72 29.36 -24.84 -38.39
N LYS A 73 29.32 -25.96 -37.67
CA LYS A 73 28.19 -26.34 -36.79
C LYS A 73 28.00 -25.38 -35.61
N ASP A 74 29.11 -24.87 -35.08
CA ASP A 74 29.16 -23.85 -34.03
C ASP A 74 28.51 -22.54 -34.48
N ILE A 75 28.74 -22.13 -35.73
CA ILE A 75 28.08 -20.96 -36.34
C ILE A 75 26.59 -21.23 -36.52
N ALA A 76 26.21 -22.46 -36.91
CA ALA A 76 24.80 -22.83 -37.02
C ALA A 76 24.05 -22.71 -35.69
N MET A 77 24.65 -23.20 -34.60
CA MET A 77 24.12 -23.04 -33.24
C MET A 77 24.02 -21.57 -32.84
N SER A 78 25.05 -20.77 -33.12
CA SER A 78 25.06 -19.33 -32.82
C SER A 78 23.98 -18.56 -33.61
N TYR A 79 23.78 -18.90 -34.88
CA TYR A 79 22.73 -18.34 -35.73
C TYR A 79 21.34 -18.70 -35.19
N GLN A 80 21.14 -19.96 -34.80
CA GLN A 80 19.90 -20.43 -34.20
C GLN A 80 19.60 -19.71 -32.89
N SER A 81 20.57 -19.63 -31.98
CA SER A 81 20.43 -18.89 -30.70
C SER A 81 20.09 -17.42 -30.92
N TYR A 82 20.74 -16.75 -31.86
CA TYR A 82 20.43 -15.36 -32.22
C TYR A 82 19.00 -15.19 -32.75
N ARG A 83 18.54 -16.12 -33.59
CA ARG A 83 17.16 -16.12 -34.11
C ARG A 83 16.15 -16.31 -32.99
N THR A 84 16.36 -17.28 -32.11
CA THR A 84 15.47 -17.53 -30.96
C THR A 84 15.37 -16.27 -30.09
N LEU A 85 16.51 -15.66 -29.74
CA LEU A 85 16.56 -14.41 -28.97
C LEU A 85 15.80 -13.27 -29.69
N LYS A 86 15.96 -13.14 -31.01
CA LYS A 86 15.23 -12.13 -31.80
C LYS A 86 13.73 -12.42 -31.92
N ALA A 87 13.32 -13.69 -31.96
CA ALA A 87 11.91 -14.07 -31.93
C ALA A 87 11.28 -13.69 -30.58
N GLU A 88 11.92 -14.06 -29.47
CA GLU A 88 11.49 -13.71 -28.12
C GLU A 88 11.36 -12.19 -27.90
N ILE A 89 12.34 -11.40 -28.36
CA ILE A 89 12.27 -9.93 -28.28
C ILE A 89 11.05 -9.39 -29.04
N ARG A 90 10.79 -9.91 -30.25
CA ARG A 90 9.66 -9.45 -31.07
C ARG A 90 8.32 -9.84 -30.48
N ASP A 91 8.18 -11.07 -29.99
CA ASP A 91 6.94 -11.52 -29.37
C ASP A 91 6.65 -10.72 -28.09
N ARG A 92 7.70 -10.32 -27.36
CA ARG A 92 7.59 -9.39 -26.25
C ARG A 92 7.16 -7.99 -26.69
N GLU A 93 7.82 -7.40 -27.70
CA GLU A 93 7.45 -6.09 -28.24
C GLU A 93 5.99 -6.08 -28.68
N LYS A 94 5.54 -7.11 -29.42
CA LYS A 94 4.13 -7.28 -29.80
C LYS A 94 3.21 -7.35 -28.58
N GLY A 95 3.61 -8.04 -27.53
CA GLY A 95 2.87 -8.12 -26.28
C GLY A 95 2.70 -6.76 -25.59
N ILE A 96 3.77 -5.95 -25.54
CA ILE A 96 3.73 -4.59 -24.97
C ILE A 96 2.86 -3.67 -25.84
N TYR A 97 3.08 -3.62 -27.14
CA TYR A 97 2.28 -2.79 -28.05
C TYR A 97 0.80 -3.18 -28.03
N ARG A 98 0.50 -4.48 -27.89
CA ARG A 98 -0.86 -4.95 -27.69
C ARG A 98 -1.47 -4.44 -26.38
N GLN A 99 -0.78 -4.54 -25.25
CA GLN A 99 -1.25 -4.00 -23.98
C GLN A 99 -1.49 -2.48 -24.04
N ILE A 100 -0.61 -1.75 -24.73
CA ILE A 100 -0.75 -0.31 -24.94
C ILE A 100 -1.98 -0.01 -25.81
N SER A 101 -2.20 -0.74 -26.91
CA SER A 101 -3.40 -0.58 -27.74
C SER A 101 -4.66 -0.87 -26.92
N GLU A 102 -4.67 -1.99 -26.18
CA GLU A 102 -5.81 -2.37 -25.34
C GLU A 102 -6.14 -1.32 -24.26
N LEU A 103 -5.13 -0.64 -23.72
CA LEU A 103 -5.28 0.49 -22.80
C LEU A 103 -5.88 1.72 -23.50
N VAL A 104 -5.33 2.12 -24.65
CA VAL A 104 -5.77 3.30 -25.41
C VAL A 104 -7.21 3.13 -25.92
N ASP A 105 -7.53 1.93 -26.40
CA ASP A 105 -8.85 1.57 -26.90
C ASP A 105 -9.85 1.25 -25.77
N ALA A 106 -9.41 1.32 -24.50
CA ALA A 106 -10.17 0.98 -23.30
C ALA A 106 -10.89 -0.39 -23.38
N SER A 107 -10.26 -1.37 -24.05
CA SER A 107 -10.87 -2.65 -24.40
C SER A 107 -10.56 -3.78 -23.40
N ASN A 108 -9.66 -3.55 -22.45
CA ASN A 108 -9.26 -4.54 -21.44
C ASN A 108 -9.76 -4.15 -20.04
N GLU A 109 -10.97 -4.60 -19.69
CA GLU A 109 -11.63 -4.32 -18.41
C GLU A 109 -10.75 -4.64 -17.19
N LYS A 110 -9.93 -5.70 -17.27
CA LYS A 110 -9.08 -6.12 -16.16
C LYS A 110 -7.99 -5.09 -15.83
N LEU A 111 -7.40 -4.47 -16.85
CA LEU A 111 -6.43 -3.38 -16.64
C LEU A 111 -7.13 -2.14 -16.07
N LEU A 112 -8.38 -1.91 -16.46
CA LEU A 112 -9.17 -0.77 -15.99
C LEU A 112 -9.71 -0.95 -14.56
N SER A 113 -9.84 -2.18 -14.07
CA SER A 113 -10.45 -2.52 -12.77
C SER A 113 -9.48 -3.12 -11.75
N GLU A 114 -8.17 -3.05 -11.97
CA GLU A 114 -7.16 -3.67 -11.08
C GLU A 114 -7.08 -2.98 -9.70
N ASN A 115 -7.30 -1.67 -9.66
CA ASN A 115 -7.30 -0.86 -8.45
C ASN A 115 -8.62 -0.10 -8.34
N ALA A 116 -9.42 -0.43 -7.32
CA ALA A 116 -10.74 0.17 -7.09
C ALA A 116 -10.67 1.66 -6.71
N ASN A 117 -9.48 2.26 -6.63
CA ASN A 117 -9.28 3.69 -6.39
C ASN A 117 -8.72 4.45 -7.62
N LYS A 118 -8.54 3.82 -8.79
CA LYS A 118 -7.99 4.44 -10.03
C LYS A 118 -9.10 4.59 -11.08
N ASP A 119 -9.41 5.81 -11.52
CA ASP A 119 -10.29 6.00 -12.69
C ASP A 119 -9.47 5.95 -13.99
N ALA A 120 -9.44 4.76 -14.59
CA ALA A 120 -8.63 4.45 -15.76
C ALA A 120 -9.01 5.22 -17.05
N LYS A 121 -10.12 6.00 -17.03
CA LYS A 121 -10.51 6.87 -18.15
C LYS A 121 -9.82 8.23 -18.12
N THR A 122 -9.26 8.64 -16.98
CA THR A 122 -8.61 9.95 -16.85
C THR A 122 -7.21 9.95 -17.46
N ILE A 123 -6.78 11.10 -18.01
CA ILE A 123 -5.48 11.25 -18.68
C ILE A 123 -4.31 10.94 -17.74
N SER A 124 -4.37 11.38 -16.48
CA SER A 124 -3.34 11.13 -15.47
C SER A 124 -3.17 9.62 -15.22
N VAL A 125 -4.26 8.89 -15.04
CA VAL A 125 -4.24 7.44 -14.81
C VAL A 125 -3.78 6.69 -16.06
N GLN A 126 -4.21 7.09 -17.27
CA GLN A 126 -3.71 6.46 -18.50
C GLN A 126 -2.19 6.60 -18.67
N ARG A 127 -1.63 7.75 -18.32
CA ARG A 127 -0.17 7.97 -18.34
C ARG A 127 0.56 7.09 -17.34
N ASP A 128 0.01 6.96 -16.14
CA ASP A 128 0.54 6.08 -15.08
C ASP A 128 0.49 4.60 -15.51
N LEU A 129 -0.63 4.12 -16.04
CA LEU A 129 -0.78 2.75 -16.54
C LEU A 129 0.19 2.44 -17.69
N LEU A 130 0.41 3.38 -18.61
CA LEU A 130 1.38 3.24 -19.69
C LEU A 130 2.82 3.10 -19.15
N ALA A 131 3.20 3.92 -18.18
CA ALA A 131 4.48 3.81 -17.49
C ALA A 131 4.59 2.45 -16.78
N GLY A 132 3.54 2.03 -16.07
CA GLY A 132 3.50 0.77 -15.34
C GLY A 132 3.66 -0.48 -16.22
N ILE A 133 3.02 -0.52 -17.39
CA ILE A 133 3.20 -1.62 -18.37
C ILE A 133 4.68 -1.77 -18.74
N SER A 134 5.33 -0.64 -19.06
CA SER A 134 6.72 -0.61 -19.52
C SER A 134 7.69 -0.94 -18.38
N SER A 135 7.48 -0.34 -17.20
CA SER A 135 8.29 -0.57 -16.00
C SER A 135 8.26 -2.02 -15.55
N ARG A 136 7.07 -2.63 -15.50
CA ARG A 136 6.89 -4.02 -15.10
C ARG A 136 7.64 -4.98 -16.02
N ASP A 137 7.52 -4.82 -17.33
CA ASP A 137 8.23 -5.67 -18.29
C ASP A 137 9.75 -5.53 -18.15
N TYR A 138 10.25 -4.29 -18.10
CA TYR A 138 11.68 -4.04 -18.01
C TYR A 138 12.25 -4.57 -16.70
N TYR A 139 11.60 -4.28 -15.57
CA TYR A 139 12.06 -4.71 -14.25
C TYR A 139 12.12 -6.24 -14.16
N LEU A 140 11.03 -6.94 -14.51
CA LEU A 140 10.97 -8.41 -14.43
C LEU A 140 11.97 -9.09 -15.35
N ASN A 141 12.26 -8.53 -16.53
CA ASN A 141 13.04 -9.24 -17.54
C ASN A 141 14.49 -8.77 -17.67
N LYS A 142 14.86 -7.61 -17.13
CA LYS A 142 16.21 -7.04 -17.24
C LYS A 142 16.88 -6.75 -15.90
N ILE A 143 16.10 -6.61 -14.83
CA ILE A 143 16.62 -6.19 -13.53
C ILE A 143 16.54 -7.35 -12.52
N VAL A 144 15.39 -8.00 -12.39
CA VAL A 144 15.17 -9.05 -11.38
C VAL A 144 15.91 -10.35 -11.73
N PRO A 145 16.56 -11.02 -10.76
CA PRO A 145 17.13 -12.35 -10.94
C PRO A 145 16.10 -13.39 -11.43
N GLU A 146 16.51 -14.27 -12.34
CA GLU A 146 15.58 -15.19 -13.02
C GLU A 146 14.79 -16.09 -12.06
N HIS A 147 15.41 -16.58 -10.98
CA HIS A 147 14.70 -17.46 -10.03
C HIS A 147 13.57 -16.74 -9.28
N ILE A 148 13.72 -15.45 -8.94
CA ILE A 148 12.68 -14.63 -8.30
C ILE A 148 11.54 -14.35 -9.30
N LYS A 149 11.91 -13.97 -10.54
CA LYS A 149 10.95 -13.76 -11.62
C LYS A 149 10.11 -15.00 -11.89
N LEU A 150 10.75 -16.18 -11.99
CA LEU A 150 10.03 -17.44 -12.21
C LEU A 150 9.07 -17.76 -11.06
N ALA A 151 9.48 -17.54 -9.81
CA ALA A 151 8.59 -17.72 -8.66
C ALA A 151 7.38 -16.77 -8.70
N HIS A 152 7.57 -15.52 -9.14
CA HIS A 152 6.48 -14.57 -9.34
C HIS A 152 5.49 -15.02 -10.43
N ILE A 153 6.01 -15.43 -11.59
CA ILE A 153 5.21 -15.86 -12.75
C ILE A 153 4.40 -17.12 -12.41
N LYS A 154 5.00 -18.07 -11.70
CA LYS A 154 4.34 -19.30 -11.24
C LYS A 154 3.31 -19.06 -10.13
N GLY A 155 3.24 -17.86 -9.55
CA GLY A 155 2.35 -17.57 -8.43
C GLY A 155 2.79 -18.19 -7.10
N GLU A 156 4.07 -18.57 -6.96
CA GLU A 156 4.64 -19.02 -5.68
C GLU A 156 4.87 -17.83 -4.74
N ILE A 157 5.29 -16.71 -5.31
CA ILE A 157 5.38 -15.42 -4.65
C ILE A 157 4.67 -14.33 -5.46
N HIS A 158 4.49 -13.17 -4.86
CA HIS A 158 4.05 -11.96 -5.52
C HIS A 158 5.00 -10.82 -5.19
N LEU A 159 5.50 -10.17 -6.24
CA LEU A 159 6.31 -8.96 -6.14
C LEU A 159 5.31 -7.81 -6.26
N HIS A 160 5.16 -7.04 -5.18
CA HIS A 160 4.24 -5.91 -5.17
C HIS A 160 4.81 -4.74 -5.98
N ASP A 161 3.92 -3.94 -6.54
CA ASP A 161 4.22 -2.62 -7.14
C ASP A 161 5.31 -2.65 -8.24
N LEU A 162 5.35 -3.73 -9.03
CA LEU A 162 6.31 -3.95 -10.12
C LEU A 162 6.34 -2.82 -11.17
N ASP A 163 5.24 -2.07 -11.29
CA ASP A 163 5.07 -0.88 -12.10
C ASP A 163 5.91 0.32 -11.61
N TYR A 164 6.29 0.37 -10.33
CA TYR A 164 7.06 1.46 -9.72
C TYR A 164 8.51 1.08 -9.38
N LEU A 165 8.80 -0.22 -9.17
CA LEU A 165 10.11 -0.67 -8.67
C LEU A 165 11.31 -0.26 -9.54
N LEU A 166 11.11 -0.04 -10.85
CA LEU A 166 12.13 0.39 -11.80
C LEU A 166 12.79 1.72 -11.41
N PHE A 167 12.01 2.68 -10.92
CA PHE A 167 12.49 4.03 -10.61
C PHE A 167 12.98 4.17 -9.16
N ARG A 168 13.29 3.06 -8.50
CA ARG A 168 13.88 3.04 -7.14
C ARG A 168 13.01 3.74 -6.08
N GLU A 169 11.71 3.83 -6.32
CA GLU A 169 10.75 4.32 -5.35
C GLU A 169 10.70 3.41 -4.12
N THR A 170 10.41 3.99 -2.96
CA THR A 170 10.15 3.24 -1.72
C THR A 170 8.65 3.03 -1.54
N ASN A 171 8.27 2.16 -0.61
CA ASN A 171 6.88 1.80 -0.37
C ASN A 171 6.16 2.86 0.45
N CYS A 172 6.04 2.63 1.76
CA CYS A 172 5.28 3.45 2.68
C CYS A 172 6.17 4.01 3.79
N GLU A 173 5.70 5.07 4.44
CA GLU A 173 6.52 5.86 5.35
C GLU A 173 5.75 6.53 6.48
N LEU A 174 6.47 6.86 7.55
CA LEU A 174 6.05 7.80 8.59
C LEU A 174 6.73 9.15 8.33
N VAL A 175 6.00 10.14 7.83
CA VAL A 175 6.55 11.46 7.53
C VAL A 175 6.85 12.24 8.80
N ASN A 176 8.05 12.80 8.93
CA ASN A 176 8.43 13.59 10.10
C ASN A 176 7.98 15.06 9.98
N ILE A 177 6.66 15.28 10.06
CA ILE A 177 6.10 16.64 9.95
C ILE A 177 6.56 17.59 11.06
N GLU A 178 6.91 17.09 12.25
CA GLU A 178 7.41 17.91 13.35
C GLU A 178 8.73 18.58 12.97
N THR A 179 9.66 17.81 12.38
CA THR A 179 10.92 18.36 11.84
C THR A 179 10.66 19.26 10.65
N MET A 180 9.84 18.84 9.69
CA MET A 180 9.63 19.62 8.45
C MET A 180 8.98 20.98 8.69
N LEU A 181 8.03 21.06 9.63
CA LEU A 181 7.37 22.31 9.94
C LEU A 181 8.27 23.23 10.78
N ARG A 182 9.14 22.67 11.64
CA ARG A 182 10.04 23.45 12.51
C ARG A 182 11.22 24.00 11.72
N GLY A 183 11.39 25.32 11.68
CA GLY A 183 12.38 25.96 10.80
C GLY A 183 12.03 25.99 9.30
N GLY A 184 11.02 25.21 8.88
CA GLY A 184 10.55 25.13 7.51
C GLY A 184 11.33 24.15 6.62
N CYS A 185 10.78 23.80 5.47
CA CYS A 185 11.34 22.83 4.53
C CYS A 185 11.21 23.28 3.08
N ASN A 186 11.96 22.66 2.16
CA ASN A 186 11.75 22.88 0.74
C ASN A 186 10.63 21.97 0.21
N ILE A 187 9.70 22.53 -0.55
CA ILE A 187 8.68 21.78 -1.30
C ILE A 187 8.75 22.25 -2.75
N GLY A 188 9.17 21.36 -3.65
CA GLY A 188 9.50 21.74 -5.03
C GLY A 188 10.59 22.83 -5.04
N ASN A 189 10.30 23.96 -5.69
CA ASN A 189 11.22 25.09 -5.78
C ASN A 189 11.04 26.13 -4.66
N ALA A 190 10.06 25.94 -3.76
CA ALA A 190 9.73 26.91 -2.73
C ALA A 190 10.35 26.50 -1.38
N LYS A 191 11.04 27.45 -0.74
CA LYS A 191 11.44 27.32 0.67
C LYS A 191 10.27 27.75 1.55
N MET A 192 9.58 26.78 2.13
CA MET A 192 8.51 27.01 3.09
C MET A 192 9.14 27.40 4.42
N LEU A 193 8.66 28.48 5.05
CA LEU A 193 9.11 28.91 6.38
C LEU A 193 8.32 28.19 7.47
N GLU A 194 8.80 28.27 8.71
CA GLU A 194 8.04 27.74 9.85
C GLU A 194 6.65 28.41 9.94
N PRO A 195 5.55 27.63 10.04
CA PRO A 195 4.22 28.19 10.17
C PRO A 195 4.05 29.05 11.44
N ASN A 196 3.25 30.10 11.32
CA ASN A 196 2.90 31.00 12.42
C ASN A 196 1.42 30.89 12.86
N SER A 197 0.65 29.97 12.28
CA SER A 197 -0.68 29.57 12.76
C SER A 197 -0.98 28.13 12.37
N VAL A 198 -2.05 27.56 12.97
CA VAL A 198 -2.52 26.20 12.68
C VAL A 198 -2.99 26.06 11.22
N ASP A 199 -3.65 27.08 10.66
CA ASP A 199 -4.12 27.07 9.27
C ASP A 199 -2.97 26.91 8.28
N VAL A 200 -1.89 27.67 8.48
CA VAL A 200 -0.70 27.61 7.63
C VAL A 200 0.04 26.27 7.83
N ALA A 201 0.09 25.77 9.06
CA ALA A 201 0.70 24.47 9.35
C ALA A 201 -0.01 23.33 8.62
N VAL A 202 -1.34 23.31 8.65
CA VAL A 202 -2.14 22.32 7.90
C VAL A 202 -1.94 22.47 6.39
N GLY A 203 -1.96 23.69 5.85
CA GLY A 203 -1.69 23.90 4.43
C GLY A 203 -0.30 23.39 4.00
N HIS A 204 0.70 23.46 4.87
CA HIS A 204 2.01 22.86 4.62
C HIS A 204 1.96 21.33 4.69
N ILE A 205 1.29 20.75 5.70
CA ILE A 205 1.13 19.28 5.84
C ILE A 205 0.49 18.69 4.58
N VAL A 206 -0.54 19.32 4.05
CA VAL A 206 -1.22 18.86 2.83
C VAL A 206 -0.28 18.86 1.62
N GLN A 207 0.49 19.94 1.44
CA GLN A 207 1.48 20.02 0.35
C GLN A 207 2.60 18.98 0.50
N ILE A 208 3.03 18.72 1.75
CA ILE A 208 4.00 17.67 2.07
C ILE A 208 3.41 16.31 1.68
N ILE A 209 2.18 15.99 2.08
CA ILE A 209 1.51 14.72 1.74
C ILE A 209 1.49 14.52 0.22
N ALA A 210 1.03 15.52 -0.54
CA ALA A 210 0.95 15.42 -1.99
C ALA A 210 2.33 15.21 -2.64
N SER A 211 3.37 15.89 -2.14
CA SER A 211 4.74 15.77 -2.64
C SER A 211 5.37 14.42 -2.28
N VAL A 212 5.21 13.95 -1.05
CA VAL A 212 5.72 12.66 -0.57
C VAL A 212 5.05 11.52 -1.36
N SER A 213 3.72 11.49 -1.44
CA SER A 213 2.96 10.47 -2.18
C SER A 213 3.16 10.50 -3.70
N SER A 214 3.89 11.49 -4.23
CA SER A 214 4.30 11.53 -5.64
C SER A 214 5.72 10.99 -5.85
N ASN A 215 6.45 10.65 -4.79
CA ASN A 215 7.81 10.09 -4.82
C ASN A 215 7.88 8.68 -4.20
N THR A 216 6.76 8.15 -3.74
CA THR A 216 6.59 6.80 -3.19
C THR A 216 5.35 6.16 -3.79
N TYR A 217 5.32 4.82 -3.85
CA TYR A 217 4.18 4.09 -4.41
C TYR A 217 3.18 3.59 -3.34
N GLY A 218 3.56 3.68 -2.07
CA GLY A 218 2.77 3.19 -0.94
C GLY A 218 1.96 4.27 -0.23
N GLY A 219 1.55 3.96 1.00
CA GLY A 219 0.79 4.88 1.84
C GLY A 219 1.67 5.87 2.62
N CYS A 220 1.25 7.14 2.62
CA CYS A 220 1.89 8.22 3.36
C CYS A 220 1.21 8.40 4.72
N SER A 221 1.97 8.29 5.81
CA SER A 221 1.40 8.40 7.16
C SER A 221 1.97 9.57 7.93
N ILE A 222 1.07 10.33 8.55
CA ILE A 222 1.39 11.44 9.43
C ILE A 222 1.17 10.97 10.88
N PRO A 223 2.24 10.53 11.58
CA PRO A 223 2.12 10.12 12.96
C PRO A 223 1.99 11.35 13.88
N TYR A 224 1.30 11.21 15.01
CA TYR A 224 1.19 12.23 16.06
C TYR A 224 0.67 13.59 15.57
N LEU A 225 -0.34 13.62 14.71
CA LEU A 225 -0.88 14.88 14.15
C LEU A 225 -1.32 15.86 15.26
N ASP A 226 -1.92 15.33 16.33
CA ASP A 226 -2.34 16.08 17.50
C ASP A 226 -1.17 16.71 18.25
N ARG A 227 -0.06 15.99 18.40
CA ARG A 227 1.19 16.51 18.99
C ARG A 227 1.87 17.54 18.10
N ALA A 228 2.01 17.24 16.81
CA ALA A 228 2.73 18.08 15.85
C ALA A 228 2.11 19.47 15.69
N LEU A 229 0.79 19.59 15.86
CA LEU A 229 0.06 20.85 15.73
C LEU A 229 0.03 21.70 17.00
N VAL A 230 0.36 21.15 18.19
CA VAL A 230 0.30 21.89 19.49
C VAL A 230 1.03 23.23 19.40
N ARG A 231 2.26 23.24 18.88
CA ARG A 231 3.08 24.47 18.75
C ARG A 231 2.37 25.55 17.92
N TYR A 232 1.70 25.17 16.85
CA TYR A 232 1.07 26.10 15.92
C TYR A 232 -0.29 26.58 16.42
N ILE A 233 -0.97 25.76 17.23
CA ILE A 233 -2.18 26.16 17.95
C ILE A 233 -1.84 27.17 19.04
N LYS A 234 -0.76 26.97 19.81
CA LYS A 234 -0.26 27.96 20.78
C LYS A 234 0.06 29.31 20.12
N LYS A 235 0.74 29.30 18.97
CA LYS A 235 0.98 30.53 18.18
C LYS A 235 -0.33 31.19 17.73
N THR A 236 -1.32 30.39 17.36
CA THR A 236 -2.66 30.87 16.96
C THR A 236 -3.38 31.52 18.14
N PHE A 237 -3.36 30.89 19.32
CA PHE A 237 -3.90 31.45 20.55
C PHE A 237 -3.25 32.78 20.89
N LYS A 238 -1.91 32.84 20.92
CA LYS A 238 -1.16 34.07 21.14
C LYS A 238 -1.55 35.18 20.17
N LYS A 239 -1.70 34.86 18.88
CA LYS A 239 -2.12 35.83 17.85
C LYS A 239 -3.53 36.38 18.12
N HIS A 240 -4.47 35.52 18.51
CA HIS A 240 -5.83 35.94 18.85
C HIS A 240 -5.86 36.73 20.15
N PHE A 241 -5.06 36.35 21.15
CA PHE A 241 -4.91 37.06 22.42
C PHE A 241 -4.43 38.49 22.23
N LEU A 242 -3.37 38.70 21.44
CA LEU A 242 -2.87 40.04 21.16
C LEU A 242 -3.90 40.91 20.41
N ARG A 243 -4.76 40.30 19.58
CA ARG A 243 -5.87 41.02 18.92
C ARG A 243 -6.99 41.35 19.91
N GLY A 244 -7.36 40.40 20.77
CA GLY A 244 -8.33 40.64 21.84
C GLY A 244 -7.86 41.75 22.78
N ALA A 245 -6.60 41.70 23.21
CA ALA A 245 -6.00 42.73 24.05
C ALA A 245 -6.11 44.13 23.43
N LYS A 246 -5.93 44.24 22.10
CA LYS A 246 -6.09 45.50 21.36
C LYS A 246 -7.54 45.97 21.27
N TYR A 247 -8.48 45.08 20.95
CA TYR A 247 -9.83 45.48 20.53
C TYR A 247 -10.92 45.27 21.59
N ILE A 248 -10.65 44.45 22.60
CA ILE A 248 -11.59 44.11 23.68
C ILE A 248 -11.18 44.83 24.97
N ASP A 249 -9.89 44.77 25.32
CA ASP A 249 -9.35 45.43 26.51
C ASP A 249 -8.72 46.81 26.21
N ASP A 250 -8.76 47.26 24.95
CA ASP A 250 -8.32 48.58 24.47
C ASP A 250 -6.88 48.95 24.88
N LEU A 251 -5.99 47.97 24.93
CA LEU A 251 -4.59 48.19 25.28
C LEU A 251 -3.84 48.95 24.18
N LYS A 252 -2.95 49.86 24.59
CA LYS A 252 -2.10 50.63 23.68
C LYS A 252 -1.02 49.76 23.06
N GLU A 253 -0.48 50.23 21.93
CA GLU A 253 0.53 49.50 21.16
C GLU A 253 1.81 49.20 21.97
N GLU A 254 2.22 50.11 22.84
CA GLU A 254 3.35 49.92 23.78
C GLU A 254 3.09 48.78 24.78
N GLU A 255 1.86 48.70 25.32
CA GLU A 255 1.46 47.64 26.26
C GLU A 255 1.37 46.28 25.56
N ILE A 256 0.88 46.26 24.32
CA ILE A 256 0.85 45.05 23.48
C ILE A 256 2.26 44.54 23.19
N GLU A 257 3.23 45.43 22.98
CA GLU A 257 4.61 45.04 22.72
C GLU A 257 5.27 44.41 23.96
N GLU A 258 4.94 44.87 25.15
CA GLU A 258 5.35 44.21 26.40
C GLU A 258 4.64 42.86 26.57
N LEU A 259 3.34 42.78 26.29
CA LEU A 259 2.56 41.53 26.32
C LEU A 259 3.09 40.45 25.38
N LYS A 260 3.68 40.82 24.23
CA LYS A 260 4.31 39.85 23.32
C LYS A 260 5.45 39.07 23.97
N LYS A 261 6.08 39.61 25.03
CA LYS A 261 7.16 38.95 25.76
C LYS A 261 6.62 37.96 26.81
N GLU A 262 5.35 38.08 27.18
CA GLU A 262 4.69 37.16 28.11
C GLU A 262 4.35 35.81 27.44
N ASP A 263 4.11 34.82 28.29
CA ASP A 263 3.67 33.49 27.92
C ASP A 263 2.15 33.45 27.71
N LEU A 264 1.72 33.77 26.49
CA LEU A 264 0.31 33.85 26.10
C LEU A 264 -0.20 32.49 25.62
N GLU A 265 -0.49 31.60 26.56
CA GLU A 265 -0.97 30.23 26.30
C GLU A 265 -2.25 29.93 27.07
N TYR A 266 -3.04 28.97 26.57
CA TYR A 266 -4.29 28.54 27.20
C TYR A 266 -4.10 28.11 28.67
N SER A 267 -3.03 27.39 28.96
CA SER A 267 -2.73 26.87 30.30
C SER A 267 -2.43 27.96 31.33
N ASN A 268 -2.09 29.17 30.90
CA ASN A 268 -1.68 30.26 31.78
C ASN A 268 -2.89 30.89 32.50
N GLN A 269 -3.04 30.57 33.80
CA GLN A 269 -4.14 31.09 34.63
C GLN A 269 -3.98 32.58 34.96
N PHE A 270 -2.77 33.12 34.94
CA PHE A 270 -2.54 34.53 35.25
C PHE A 270 -3.17 35.43 34.18
N ILE A 271 -2.93 35.14 32.90
CA ILE A 271 -3.52 35.93 31.80
C ILE A 271 -5.04 35.80 31.74
N LYS A 272 -5.58 34.63 32.11
CA LYS A 272 -7.02 34.40 32.22
C LYS A 272 -7.65 35.30 33.29
N ASN A 273 -7.01 35.42 34.45
CA ASN A 273 -7.50 36.26 35.54
C ASN A 273 -7.32 37.75 35.25
N LYS A 274 -6.23 38.12 34.59
CA LYS A 274 -5.90 39.53 34.28
C LYS A 274 -6.73 40.08 33.11
N TYR A 275 -6.99 39.28 32.08
CA TYR A 275 -7.69 39.66 30.85
C TYR A 275 -8.78 38.64 30.48
N PRO A 276 -9.84 38.49 31.29
CA PRO A 276 -10.81 37.40 31.14
C PRO A 276 -11.55 37.42 29.80
N LYS A 277 -11.98 38.60 29.32
CA LYS A 277 -12.71 38.72 28.04
C LYS A 277 -11.82 38.43 26.84
N THR A 278 -10.61 38.95 26.83
CA THR A 278 -9.61 38.64 25.79
C THR A 278 -9.25 37.16 25.79
N TYR A 279 -9.10 36.55 26.97
CA TYR A 279 -8.85 35.11 27.10
C TYR A 279 -10.00 34.30 26.48
N GLU A 280 -11.26 34.57 26.85
CA GLU A 280 -12.43 33.87 26.29
C GLU A 280 -12.51 34.04 24.77
N TYR A 281 -12.37 35.27 24.25
CA TYR A 281 -12.30 35.52 22.82
C TYR A 281 -11.19 34.71 22.12
N SER A 282 -10.01 34.60 22.75
CA SER A 282 -8.88 33.85 22.19
C SER A 282 -9.16 32.35 22.15
N VAL A 283 -9.84 31.82 23.17
CA VAL A 283 -10.30 30.41 23.20
C VAL A 283 -11.22 30.16 22.02
N ASP A 284 -12.29 30.95 21.87
CA ASP A 284 -13.30 30.78 20.83
C ASP A 284 -12.69 30.88 19.42
N MET A 285 -11.87 31.90 19.19
CA MET A 285 -11.25 32.12 17.87
C MET A 285 -10.20 31.06 17.54
N THR A 286 -9.48 30.54 18.54
CA THR A 286 -8.53 29.45 18.33
C THR A 286 -9.27 28.16 18.02
N GLU A 287 -10.36 27.87 18.73
CA GLU A 287 -11.19 26.70 18.49
C GLU A 287 -11.76 26.72 17.06
N GLU A 288 -12.28 27.86 16.61
CA GLU A 288 -12.75 28.00 15.22
C GLU A 288 -11.61 27.85 14.20
N SER A 289 -10.41 28.41 14.46
CA SER A 289 -9.24 28.18 13.59
C SER A 289 -8.87 26.70 13.49
N VAL A 290 -8.84 25.96 14.60
CA VAL A 290 -8.54 24.52 14.57
C VAL A 290 -9.62 23.75 13.81
N LYS A 291 -10.89 24.07 14.04
CA LYS A 291 -12.02 23.47 13.32
C LYS A 291 -11.89 23.66 11.80
N GLN A 292 -11.65 24.89 11.35
CA GLN A 292 -11.47 25.20 9.93
C GLN A 292 -10.23 24.51 9.36
N ALA A 293 -9.13 24.47 10.11
CA ALA A 293 -7.92 23.78 9.67
C ALA A 293 -8.13 22.27 9.52
N MET A 294 -8.83 21.60 10.46
CA MET A 294 -9.12 20.16 10.33
C MET A 294 -10.09 19.86 9.18
N GLN A 295 -11.06 20.74 8.94
CA GLN A 295 -11.91 20.65 7.75
C GLN A 295 -11.08 20.80 6.46
N GLY A 296 -10.20 21.81 6.40
CA GLY A 296 -9.28 22.01 5.28
C GLY A 296 -8.41 20.78 5.02
N LEU A 297 -7.85 20.17 6.06
CA LEU A 297 -7.05 18.95 5.95
C LEU A 297 -7.81 17.82 5.25
N GLU A 298 -9.03 17.51 5.70
CA GLU A 298 -9.83 16.43 5.10
C GLU A 298 -10.24 16.78 3.65
N TYR A 299 -10.66 18.02 3.40
CA TYR A 299 -11.11 18.42 2.07
C TYR A 299 -9.97 18.44 1.06
N GLU A 300 -8.83 19.02 1.43
CA GLU A 300 -7.70 19.13 0.52
C GLU A 300 -7.12 17.74 0.21
N ILE A 301 -6.96 16.84 1.19
CA ILE A 301 -6.53 15.46 0.94
C ILE A 301 -7.42 14.79 -0.11
N ASN A 302 -8.75 14.88 0.01
CA ASN A 302 -9.67 14.21 -0.92
C ASN A 302 -9.81 14.92 -2.28
N SER A 303 -9.39 16.18 -2.40
CA SER A 303 -9.48 16.96 -3.65
C SER A 303 -8.17 16.98 -4.45
N LEU A 304 -7.04 16.68 -3.80
CA LEU A 304 -5.73 16.64 -4.46
C LEU A 304 -5.53 15.34 -5.22
N SER A 305 -4.77 15.44 -6.30
CA SER A 305 -4.30 14.30 -7.08
C SER A 305 -2.77 14.25 -7.06
N THR A 306 -2.21 13.07 -6.88
CA THR A 306 -0.78 12.81 -7.08
C THR A 306 -0.47 12.58 -8.56
N VAL A 307 0.80 12.34 -8.87
CA VAL A 307 1.28 12.04 -10.23
C VAL A 307 0.62 10.84 -10.89
N ASN A 308 0.11 9.89 -10.09
CA ASN A 308 -0.57 8.68 -10.59
C ASN A 308 -2.08 8.89 -10.84
N GLY A 309 -2.59 10.11 -10.67
CA GLY A 309 -4.00 10.43 -10.89
C GLY A 309 -4.94 10.02 -9.76
N GLN A 310 -4.42 9.73 -8.56
CA GLN A 310 -5.23 9.35 -7.40
C GLN A 310 -5.13 10.35 -6.25
N THR A 311 -6.15 10.33 -5.42
CA THR A 311 -6.07 10.84 -4.05
C THR A 311 -4.92 10.16 -3.30
N PRO A 312 -4.06 10.92 -2.59
CA PRO A 312 -3.00 10.34 -1.76
C PRO A 312 -3.56 9.31 -0.77
N PHE A 313 -2.92 8.14 -0.68
CA PHE A 313 -3.26 7.13 0.32
C PHE A 313 -2.70 7.55 1.68
N THR A 314 -3.46 8.37 2.39
CA THR A 314 -3.02 9.00 3.64
C THR A 314 -3.59 8.32 4.88
N THR A 315 -2.73 8.14 5.89
CA THR A 315 -3.13 7.79 7.26
C THR A 315 -2.70 8.89 8.22
N ILE A 316 -3.56 9.27 9.16
CA ILE A 316 -3.24 10.19 10.25
C ILE A 316 -3.35 9.46 11.60
N GLY A 317 -2.34 9.63 12.44
CA GLY A 317 -2.30 9.10 13.80
C GLY A 317 -2.60 10.18 14.84
N ILE A 318 -3.52 9.90 15.75
CA ILE A 318 -3.92 10.79 16.86
C ILE A 318 -4.21 9.98 18.13
N GLY A 319 -4.31 10.65 19.28
CA GLY A 319 -4.84 10.09 20.53
C GLY A 319 -3.87 10.14 21.71
N THR A 320 -2.61 10.53 21.49
CA THR A 320 -1.56 10.52 22.51
C THR A 320 -1.48 11.81 23.34
N GLU A 321 -2.11 12.90 22.89
CA GLU A 321 -2.06 14.20 23.57
C GLU A 321 -3.19 14.41 24.59
N THR A 322 -2.87 15.04 25.72
CA THR A 322 -3.82 15.47 26.76
C THR A 322 -3.91 16.98 26.93
N SER A 323 -3.01 17.73 26.27
CA SER A 323 -3.05 19.20 26.21
C SER A 323 -4.36 19.68 25.58
N TRP A 324 -4.82 20.88 25.94
CA TRP A 324 -6.02 21.47 25.33
C TRP A 324 -5.88 21.58 23.80
N GLU A 325 -4.70 21.99 23.33
CA GLU A 325 -4.38 22.10 21.91
C GLU A 325 -4.45 20.75 21.18
N GLY A 326 -3.82 19.71 21.72
CA GLY A 326 -3.85 18.38 21.12
C GLY A 326 -5.26 17.77 21.15
N ARG A 327 -6.01 17.96 22.24
CA ARG A 327 -7.41 17.53 22.34
C ARG A 327 -8.32 18.25 21.34
N LEU A 328 -8.06 19.53 21.03
CA LEU A 328 -8.78 20.24 19.96
C LEU A 328 -8.57 19.57 18.60
N VAL A 329 -7.34 19.16 18.28
CA VAL A 329 -7.05 18.42 17.03
C VAL A 329 -7.83 17.12 17.01
N GLN A 330 -7.75 16.29 18.06
CA GLN A 330 -8.47 15.03 18.14
C GLN A 330 -9.99 15.23 17.96
N LYS A 331 -10.57 16.18 18.70
CA LYS A 331 -11.99 16.53 18.64
C LYS A 331 -12.42 16.94 17.23
N TYR A 332 -11.67 17.80 16.56
CA TYR A 332 -12.07 18.33 15.26
C TYR A 332 -11.74 17.42 14.08
N VAL A 333 -10.76 16.53 14.18
CA VAL A 333 -10.60 15.42 13.24
C VAL A 333 -11.85 14.53 13.26
N LEU A 334 -12.30 14.11 14.44
CA LEU A 334 -13.47 13.24 14.60
C LEU A 334 -14.78 13.94 14.20
N LYS A 335 -14.98 15.20 14.62
CA LYS A 335 -16.18 15.98 14.25
C LYS A 335 -16.27 16.26 12.76
N THR A 336 -15.15 16.57 12.12
CA THR A 336 -15.11 16.79 10.66
C THR A 336 -15.51 15.52 9.92
N ARG A 337 -14.88 14.38 10.28
CA ARG A 337 -15.19 13.08 9.69
C ARG A 337 -16.67 12.71 9.82
N MET A 338 -17.27 12.94 11.00
CA MET A 338 -18.69 12.67 11.23
C MET A 338 -19.63 13.59 10.45
N ALA A 339 -19.23 14.84 10.21
CA ALA A 339 -20.04 15.78 9.44
C ALA A 339 -20.18 15.35 7.98
N GLY A 340 -19.21 14.59 7.47
CA GLY A 340 -19.16 14.07 6.12
C GLY A 340 -18.58 15.06 5.10
N PHE A 341 -18.15 14.52 3.98
CA PHE A 341 -17.45 15.21 2.92
C PHE A 341 -18.38 15.60 1.75
N GLY A 342 -18.18 16.79 1.21
CA GLY A 342 -18.91 17.30 0.03
C GLY A 342 -20.39 17.64 0.28
N ALA A 343 -21.07 18.10 -0.78
CA ALA A 343 -22.46 18.54 -0.71
C ALA A 343 -23.44 17.45 -0.24
N LYS A 344 -23.15 16.18 -0.58
CA LYS A 344 -23.94 15.00 -0.18
C LYS A 344 -23.59 14.48 1.23
N LYS A 345 -22.60 15.07 1.92
CA LYS A 345 -22.09 14.63 3.23
C LYS A 345 -21.77 13.13 3.25
N GLU A 346 -20.97 12.71 2.29
CA GLU A 346 -20.53 11.32 2.14
C GLU A 346 -19.46 10.96 3.18
N THR A 347 -19.25 9.67 3.40
CA THR A 347 -18.15 9.22 4.25
C THR A 347 -16.85 9.31 3.46
N ALA A 348 -15.88 10.07 3.97
CA ALA A 348 -14.58 10.20 3.33
C ALA A 348 -13.78 8.90 3.43
N ILE A 349 -13.13 8.50 2.32
CA ILE A 349 -12.22 7.35 2.28
C ILE A 349 -10.89 7.70 2.97
N PHE A 350 -10.36 8.89 2.68
CA PHE A 350 -9.10 9.39 3.21
C PHE A 350 -9.30 10.69 4.02
N PRO A 351 -8.37 11.05 4.91
CA PRO A 351 -7.33 10.16 5.43
C PRO A 351 -7.94 9.02 6.25
N LYS A 352 -7.24 7.88 6.31
CA LYS A 352 -7.47 6.88 7.34
C LYS A 352 -7.13 7.49 8.71
N ILE A 353 -7.95 7.27 9.73
CA ILE A 353 -7.71 7.79 11.07
C ILE A 353 -7.36 6.61 11.98
N VAL A 354 -6.23 6.70 12.67
CA VAL A 354 -5.79 5.72 13.67
C VAL A 354 -5.76 6.41 15.03
N TYR A 355 -6.58 5.92 15.95
CA TYR A 355 -6.71 6.43 17.31
C TYR A 355 -5.94 5.53 18.27
N ALA A 356 -4.86 6.05 18.86
CA ALA A 356 -4.07 5.34 19.85
C ALA A 356 -4.79 5.31 21.20
N MET A 357 -4.84 4.15 21.85
CA MET A 357 -5.58 3.95 23.10
C MET A 357 -4.81 3.17 24.16
N CYS A 358 -4.91 3.61 25.41
CA CYS A 358 -4.43 2.86 26.58
C CYS A 358 -5.16 3.27 27.87
N GLU A 359 -4.99 2.46 28.93
CA GLU A 359 -5.45 2.79 30.28
C GLU A 359 -4.66 3.98 30.82
N GLY A 360 -5.30 4.83 31.63
CA GLY A 360 -4.70 6.06 32.15
C GLY A 360 -4.67 7.21 31.15
N LEU A 361 -5.16 7.00 29.92
CA LEU A 361 -5.18 7.98 28.84
C LEU A 361 -6.58 8.18 28.28
N ASN A 362 -7.22 7.12 27.78
CA ASN A 362 -8.49 7.23 27.06
C ASN A 362 -9.33 5.93 26.94
N LEU A 363 -9.03 4.85 27.67
CA LEU A 363 -9.75 3.57 27.56
C LEU A 363 -10.89 3.40 28.58
N ASN A 364 -10.79 4.07 29.72
CA ASN A 364 -11.74 3.97 30.82
C ASN A 364 -12.41 5.31 31.15
N GLU A 365 -13.49 5.26 31.93
CA GLU A 365 -14.31 6.47 32.23
C GLU A 365 -13.56 7.52 33.05
N GLU A 366 -12.64 7.06 33.90
CA GLU A 366 -11.76 7.90 34.72
C GLU A 366 -10.60 8.53 33.95
N ASP A 367 -10.35 8.07 32.71
CA ASP A 367 -9.21 8.52 31.93
C ASP A 367 -9.41 9.96 31.40
N PRO A 368 -8.33 10.76 31.30
CA PRO A 368 -8.44 12.18 30.98
C PRO A 368 -9.11 12.45 29.64
N ASN A 369 -8.90 11.60 28.62
CA ASN A 369 -9.47 11.76 27.27
C ASN A 369 -10.67 10.85 27.01
N TRP A 370 -11.35 10.32 28.04
CA TRP A 370 -12.53 9.47 27.85
C TRP A 370 -13.63 10.12 27.02
N ASP A 371 -13.87 11.42 27.21
CA ASP A 371 -14.84 12.19 26.43
C ASP A 371 -14.49 12.25 24.93
N ILE A 372 -13.21 12.25 24.59
CA ILE A 372 -12.73 12.14 23.21
C ILE A 372 -12.91 10.72 22.68
N SER A 373 -12.71 9.69 23.50
CA SER A 373 -13.00 8.30 23.12
C SER A 373 -14.48 8.07 22.81
N GLN A 374 -15.38 8.65 23.61
CA GLN A 374 -16.82 8.60 23.31
C GLN A 374 -17.14 9.22 21.95
N LEU A 375 -16.49 10.34 21.62
CA LEU A 375 -16.58 10.96 20.30
C LEU A 375 -16.00 10.07 19.19
N ALA A 376 -14.90 9.36 19.47
CA ALA A 376 -14.29 8.41 18.53
C ALA A 376 -15.21 7.22 18.25
N PHE A 377 -15.88 6.69 19.29
CA PHE A 377 -16.87 5.61 19.15
C PHE A 377 -18.07 6.06 18.33
N GLU A 378 -18.60 7.27 18.59
CA GLU A 378 -19.66 7.85 17.77
C GLU A 378 -19.21 7.99 16.30
N CYS A 379 -17.99 8.49 16.08
CA CYS A 379 -17.41 8.65 14.74
C CYS A 379 -17.31 7.33 13.98
N MET A 380 -16.84 6.26 14.65
CA MET A 380 -16.73 4.92 14.10
C MET A 380 -18.08 4.40 13.58
N THR A 381 -19.16 4.58 14.34
CA THR A 381 -20.50 4.14 13.90
C THR A 381 -21.08 4.89 12.71
N LYS A 382 -20.59 6.11 12.45
CA LYS A 382 -21.08 6.97 11.36
C LYS A 382 -20.19 6.94 10.11
N SER A 383 -18.92 6.57 10.26
CA SER A 383 -17.90 6.73 9.22
C SER A 383 -16.90 5.58 9.14
N ILE A 384 -17.09 4.50 9.90
CA ILE A 384 -16.21 3.33 10.04
C ILE A 384 -14.88 3.63 10.76
N TYR A 385 -14.24 4.76 10.48
CA TYR A 385 -13.05 5.24 11.20
C TYR A 385 -13.42 6.01 12.48
N PRO A 386 -12.53 6.06 13.49
CA PRO A 386 -11.13 5.62 13.48
C PRO A 386 -10.92 4.11 13.66
N ASP A 387 -9.79 3.60 13.14
CA ASP A 387 -9.25 2.31 13.57
C ASP A 387 -8.53 2.50 14.92
N ILE A 388 -8.51 1.48 15.77
CA ILE A 388 -7.96 1.54 17.13
C ILE A 388 -6.59 0.87 17.19
N LEU A 389 -5.60 1.61 17.68
CA LEU A 389 -4.25 1.14 17.96
C LEU A 389 -4.05 1.05 19.48
N PHE A 390 -3.87 -0.15 20.01
CA PHE A 390 -3.61 -0.32 21.44
C PHE A 390 -2.13 -0.08 21.73
N ILE A 391 -1.86 0.81 22.68
CA ILE A 391 -0.50 1.17 23.10
C ILE A 391 -0.29 0.87 24.59
N THR A 392 0.95 0.89 25.04
CA THR A 392 1.29 0.81 26.47
C THR A 392 1.59 2.18 27.05
N ASP A 393 1.42 2.31 28.37
CA ASP A 393 1.81 3.50 29.13
C ASP A 393 3.32 3.79 28.99
N GLU A 394 4.16 2.75 28.90
CA GLU A 394 5.59 2.89 28.64
C GLU A 394 5.86 3.52 27.27
N GLN A 395 5.14 3.09 26.22
CA GLN A 395 5.28 3.68 24.89
C GLN A 395 4.89 5.16 24.88
N LEU A 396 3.84 5.52 25.61
CA LEU A 396 3.40 6.90 25.74
C LEU A 396 4.48 7.76 26.43
N LYS A 397 4.97 7.32 27.60
CA LYS A 397 5.98 8.04 28.40
C LYS A 397 7.32 8.20 27.68
N ASN A 398 7.72 7.19 26.91
CA ASN A 398 8.98 7.19 26.17
C ASN A 398 8.87 7.81 24.77
N GLU A 399 7.67 8.26 24.36
CA GLU A 399 7.36 8.76 23.01
C GLU A 399 7.67 7.73 21.89
N THR A 400 7.46 6.44 22.17
CA THR A 400 7.79 5.32 21.27
C THR A 400 6.56 4.64 20.66
N VAL A 401 5.39 5.30 20.69
CA VAL A 401 4.16 4.82 20.03
C VAL A 401 4.41 4.67 18.52
N VAL A 402 4.07 3.52 17.94
CA VAL A 402 4.32 3.24 16.51
C VAL A 402 3.00 3.19 15.75
N TYR A 403 2.71 4.25 15.00
CA TYR A 403 1.59 4.24 14.04
C TYR A 403 1.93 3.39 12.80
N PRO A 404 0.93 2.79 12.14
CA PRO A 404 1.16 2.04 10.91
C PRO A 404 1.56 2.97 9.76
N MET A 405 2.53 2.54 8.96
CA MET A 405 2.81 3.10 7.64
C MET A 405 1.75 2.61 6.65
N GLY A 406 1.07 3.56 6.03
CA GLY A 406 -0.07 3.35 5.15
C GLY A 406 -1.19 2.60 5.86
N CYS A 407 -1.52 1.43 5.33
CA CYS A 407 -2.66 0.65 5.80
C CYS A 407 -2.41 0.02 7.18
N ARG A 408 -1.28 -0.70 7.33
CA ARG A 408 -0.99 -1.59 8.48
C ARG A 408 0.48 -2.04 8.63
N ALA A 409 1.45 -1.46 7.93
CA ALA A 409 2.85 -1.88 8.06
C ALA A 409 3.47 -1.23 9.30
N PHE A 410 4.12 -2.00 10.16
CA PHE A 410 4.73 -1.50 11.40
C PHE A 410 6.25 -1.57 11.34
N LEU A 411 6.89 -0.55 11.90
CA LEU A 411 8.34 -0.50 12.04
C LEU A 411 8.76 -1.25 13.30
N SER A 412 9.81 -2.08 13.18
CA SER A 412 10.48 -2.59 14.37
C SER A 412 11.31 -1.50 15.05
N PRO A 413 11.55 -1.58 16.37
CA PRO A 413 12.41 -0.63 17.07
C PRO A 413 13.78 -0.45 16.39
N TRP A 414 14.20 0.80 16.29
CA TRP A 414 15.52 1.22 15.83
C TRP A 414 15.94 2.42 16.68
N LYS A 415 17.19 2.43 17.12
CA LYS A 415 17.73 3.44 18.01
C LYS A 415 18.70 4.33 17.25
N ASP A 416 18.60 5.63 17.50
CA ASP A 416 19.56 6.61 17.00
C ASP A 416 20.90 6.51 17.75
N GLU A 417 21.83 7.39 17.37
CA GLU A 417 23.16 7.49 17.99
C GLU A 417 23.14 7.80 19.49
N ASN A 418 22.02 8.33 20.01
CA ASN A 418 21.82 8.63 21.43
C ASN A 418 21.09 7.49 22.17
N GLY A 419 20.79 6.39 21.48
CA GLY A 419 20.03 5.26 22.03
C GLY A 419 18.52 5.49 22.14
N LYS A 420 17.99 6.60 21.59
CA LYS A 420 16.55 6.89 21.58
C LYS A 420 15.88 6.19 20.41
N GLU A 421 14.72 5.56 20.65
CA GLU A 421 13.95 4.96 19.57
C GLU A 421 13.37 6.03 18.64
N LYS A 422 13.47 5.78 17.33
CA LYS A 422 12.96 6.69 16.30
C LYS A 422 12.00 5.95 15.36
N TYR A 423 10.89 6.61 15.03
CA TYR A 423 9.85 6.10 14.13
C TYR A 423 9.52 7.10 13.02
N ALA A 424 9.21 8.37 13.36
CA ALA A 424 9.03 9.41 12.36
C ALA A 424 10.30 9.58 11.50
N GLY A 425 10.12 9.66 10.19
CA GLY A 425 11.17 9.71 9.17
C GLY A 425 11.64 8.34 8.65
N ARG A 426 11.12 7.22 9.21
CA ARG A 426 11.45 5.87 8.74
C ARG A 426 10.41 5.35 7.76
N PHE A 427 10.81 4.34 6.98
CA PHE A 427 10.06 3.86 5.81
C PHE A 427 10.25 2.37 5.56
N ASN A 428 9.45 1.83 4.64
CA ASN A 428 9.53 0.48 4.10
C ASN A 428 9.98 0.52 2.63
N ILE A 429 10.81 -0.45 2.21
CA ILE A 429 11.38 -0.47 0.85
C ILE A 429 10.66 -1.38 -0.15
N GLY A 430 9.63 -2.10 0.32
CA GLY A 430 8.80 -2.97 -0.50
C GLY A 430 8.37 -4.24 0.22
N ALA A 431 7.46 -4.96 -0.44
CA ALA A 431 6.89 -6.21 0.05
C ALA A 431 7.01 -7.33 -0.99
N THR A 432 7.12 -8.57 -0.52
CA THR A 432 6.99 -9.78 -1.34
C THR A 432 6.14 -10.79 -0.60
N SER A 433 5.02 -11.20 -1.17
CA SER A 433 4.08 -12.10 -0.48
C SER A 433 4.15 -13.54 -0.95
N ILE A 434 4.05 -14.46 0.00
CA ILE A 434 4.04 -15.90 -0.20
C ILE A 434 2.61 -16.38 -0.44
N ASN A 435 2.42 -17.24 -1.44
CA ASN A 435 1.17 -17.97 -1.64
C ASN A 435 1.17 -19.24 -0.79
N LEU A 436 0.80 -19.14 0.49
CA LEU A 436 0.76 -20.29 1.39
C LEU A 436 -0.23 -21.39 0.93
N PRO A 437 -1.44 -21.06 0.43
CA PRO A 437 -2.35 -22.06 -0.10
C PRO A 437 -1.73 -22.93 -1.18
N ARG A 438 -0.95 -22.35 -2.11
CA ARG A 438 -0.24 -23.11 -3.15
C ARG A 438 0.74 -24.13 -2.57
N ILE A 439 1.48 -23.76 -1.51
CA ILE A 439 2.40 -24.67 -0.83
C ILE A 439 1.62 -25.84 -0.22
N ALA A 440 0.47 -25.55 0.42
CA ALA A 440 -0.39 -26.57 1.01
C ALA A 440 -1.12 -27.43 -0.04
N ILE A 441 -1.50 -26.89 -1.20
CA ILE A 441 -2.09 -27.64 -2.31
C ILE A 441 -1.12 -28.72 -2.83
N LYS A 442 0.17 -28.39 -2.91
CA LYS A 442 1.22 -29.34 -3.34
C LYS A 442 1.55 -30.41 -2.30
N ASN A 443 1.26 -30.15 -1.02
CA ASN A 443 1.64 -31.00 0.12
C ASN A 443 0.42 -31.35 1.01
N ARG A 444 -0.71 -31.73 0.41
CA ARG A 444 -1.95 -31.99 1.16
C ARG A 444 -1.75 -33.12 2.17
N GLY A 445 -2.03 -32.82 3.44
CA GLY A 445 -1.81 -33.76 4.55
C GLY A 445 -0.34 -34.08 4.86
N ASP A 446 0.62 -33.48 4.15
CA ASP A 446 2.06 -33.69 4.34
C ASP A 446 2.70 -32.44 4.95
N GLU A 447 2.72 -32.40 6.28
CA GLU A 447 3.27 -31.27 7.04
C GLU A 447 4.80 -31.13 6.83
N GLU A 448 5.53 -32.24 6.75
CA GLU A 448 6.99 -32.21 6.52
C GLU A 448 7.31 -31.64 5.13
N GLY A 449 6.60 -32.11 4.09
CA GLY A 449 6.70 -31.58 2.73
C GLY A 449 6.33 -30.10 2.65
N PHE A 450 5.31 -29.67 3.39
CA PHE A 450 4.91 -28.26 3.48
C PHE A 450 6.03 -27.38 4.03
N TYR A 451 6.62 -27.73 5.18
CA TYR A 451 7.71 -26.94 5.78
C TYR A 451 8.95 -26.88 4.88
N LYS A 452 9.29 -27.99 4.21
CA LYS A 452 10.41 -28.04 3.27
C LYS A 452 10.22 -27.09 2.07
N GLU A 453 9.01 -27.05 1.50
CA GLU A 453 8.70 -26.13 0.41
C GLU A 453 8.58 -24.69 0.91
N LEU A 454 8.05 -24.46 2.12
CA LEU A 454 8.01 -23.15 2.76
C LEU A 454 9.42 -22.57 2.95
N ASP A 455 10.38 -23.37 3.42
CA ASP A 455 11.79 -22.97 3.53
C ASP A 455 12.36 -22.53 2.18
N ARG A 456 12.11 -23.31 1.11
CA ARG A 456 12.54 -22.96 -0.25
C ARG A 456 11.98 -21.61 -0.68
N ILE A 457 10.71 -21.34 -0.41
CA ILE A 457 10.05 -20.08 -0.77
C ILE A 457 10.54 -18.90 0.09
N LEU A 458 10.76 -19.12 1.39
CA LEU A 458 11.32 -18.12 2.29
C LEU A 458 12.72 -17.67 1.83
N GLU A 459 13.55 -18.61 1.37
CA GLU A 459 14.86 -18.28 0.79
C GLU A 459 14.75 -17.38 -0.45
N ILE A 460 13.79 -17.62 -1.33
CA ILE A 460 13.53 -16.76 -2.51
C ILE A 460 13.05 -15.37 -2.08
N CYS A 461 12.14 -15.29 -1.11
CA CYS A 461 11.68 -14.01 -0.56
C CYS A 461 12.83 -13.22 0.07
N LYS A 462 13.70 -13.90 0.82
CA LYS A 462 14.91 -13.32 1.42
C LYS A 462 15.86 -12.83 0.34
N ASP A 463 16.11 -13.61 -0.71
CA ASP A 463 16.95 -13.20 -1.85
C ASP A 463 16.38 -11.95 -2.54
N ASN A 464 15.06 -11.86 -2.71
CA ASN A 464 14.42 -10.66 -3.26
C ASN A 464 14.57 -9.44 -2.35
N CYS A 465 14.42 -9.59 -1.04
CA CYS A 465 14.62 -8.49 -0.08
C CYS A 465 16.05 -7.94 -0.14
N LEU A 466 17.05 -8.83 -0.17
CA LEU A 466 18.46 -8.45 -0.30
C LEU A 466 18.76 -7.80 -1.65
N PHE A 467 18.18 -8.33 -2.73
CA PHE A 467 18.28 -7.74 -4.05
C PHE A 467 17.70 -6.32 -4.07
N ARG A 468 16.51 -6.12 -3.50
CA ARG A 468 15.86 -4.80 -3.43
C ARG A 468 16.70 -3.80 -2.63
N ALA A 469 17.22 -4.21 -1.47
CA ALA A 469 18.12 -3.38 -0.66
C ALA A 469 19.35 -2.92 -1.46
N LYS A 470 20.04 -3.84 -2.14
CA LYS A 470 21.18 -3.53 -3.02
C LYS A 470 20.81 -2.64 -4.20
N TYR A 471 19.61 -2.81 -4.75
CA TYR A 471 19.14 -1.98 -5.85
C TYR A 471 18.92 -0.52 -5.42
N LEU A 472 18.44 -0.31 -4.19
CA LEU A 472 18.11 1.00 -3.63
C LEU A 472 19.29 1.72 -2.98
N GLU A 473 20.31 1.03 -2.48
CA GLU A 473 21.40 1.66 -1.70
C GLU A 473 22.17 2.75 -2.47
N ASN A 474 22.17 2.67 -3.80
CA ASN A 474 22.83 3.63 -4.69
C ASN A 474 21.89 4.74 -5.20
N THR A 475 20.72 4.89 -4.60
CA THR A 475 19.80 6.01 -4.91
C THR A 475 20.37 7.28 -4.30
N VAL A 476 20.58 8.29 -5.15
CA VAL A 476 21.07 9.62 -4.73
C VAL A 476 19.91 10.45 -4.19
N ALA A 477 20.20 11.27 -3.17
CA ALA A 477 19.17 12.04 -2.46
C ALA A 477 18.39 13.00 -3.37
N GLU A 478 19.04 13.57 -4.39
CA GLU A 478 18.39 14.48 -5.35
C GLU A 478 17.30 13.84 -6.21
N MET A 479 17.22 12.51 -6.25
CA MET A 479 16.17 11.80 -6.99
C MET A 479 14.78 12.01 -6.39
N ALA A 480 14.70 12.25 -5.07
CA ALA A 480 13.47 12.62 -4.38
C ALA A 480 13.78 13.60 -3.23
N PRO A 481 14.01 14.90 -3.54
CA PRO A 481 14.50 15.88 -2.56
C PRO A 481 13.58 16.06 -1.33
N ILE A 482 12.27 15.89 -1.51
CA ILE A 482 11.32 15.98 -0.39
C ILE A 482 11.56 14.87 0.65
N LEU A 483 11.85 13.66 0.18
CA LEU A 483 12.10 12.48 1.02
C LEU A 483 13.45 12.59 1.73
N TRP A 484 14.49 12.84 0.94
CA TRP A 484 15.87 12.61 1.39
C TRP A 484 16.59 13.86 1.87
N MET A 485 16.18 15.05 1.43
CA MET A 485 16.90 16.30 1.71
C MET A 485 16.08 17.27 2.58
N SER A 486 14.76 17.22 2.49
CA SER A 486 13.87 18.25 3.07
C SER A 486 13.19 17.80 4.37
N GLY A 487 13.67 16.73 5.00
CA GLY A 487 13.27 16.32 6.34
C GLY A 487 12.08 15.36 6.41
N ALA A 488 11.46 14.95 5.30
CA ALA A 488 10.35 13.99 5.35
C ALA A 488 10.79 12.64 5.91
N LEU A 489 11.90 12.10 5.38
CA LEU A 489 12.54 10.86 5.85
C LEU A 489 13.95 11.08 6.37
N ALA A 490 14.70 11.99 5.75
CA ALA A 490 16.06 12.35 6.12
C ALA A 490 16.44 13.78 5.68
N GLU A 491 17.61 14.24 6.13
CA GLU A 491 18.24 15.51 5.75
C GLU A 491 19.65 15.23 5.19
N LYS A 492 19.71 14.79 3.94
CA LYS A 492 20.94 14.44 3.22
C LYS A 492 21.39 15.55 2.27
N ASN A 493 22.67 15.55 1.94
CA ASN A 493 23.17 16.39 0.85
C ASN A 493 22.77 15.79 -0.51
N GLN A 494 22.69 16.65 -1.53
CA GLN A 494 22.21 16.31 -2.88
C GLN A 494 22.83 15.02 -3.47
N LYS A 495 24.14 14.81 -3.26
CA LYS A 495 24.90 13.70 -3.84
C LYS A 495 25.05 12.49 -2.91
N ASP A 496 24.61 12.60 -1.66
CA ASP A 496 24.65 11.48 -0.73
C ASP A 496 23.70 10.38 -1.22
N THR A 497 24.07 9.12 -0.98
CA THR A 497 23.16 8.01 -1.21
C THR A 497 22.32 7.70 0.04
N ILE A 498 21.29 6.89 -0.13
CA ILE A 498 20.45 6.42 0.97
C ILE A 498 20.95 5.12 1.62
N LYS A 499 22.17 4.66 1.31
CA LYS A 499 22.71 3.36 1.74
C LYS A 499 22.62 3.12 3.25
N ASP A 500 22.96 4.13 4.04
CA ASP A 500 22.88 4.15 5.51
C ASP A 500 21.45 4.08 6.06
N LEU A 501 20.44 4.41 5.25
CA LEU A 501 19.02 4.27 5.61
C LEU A 501 18.46 2.89 5.21
N ILE A 502 19.13 2.18 4.29
CA ILE A 502 18.74 0.83 3.85
C ILE A 502 19.25 -0.23 4.82
N TRP A 503 20.53 -0.19 5.16
CA TRP A 503 21.18 -1.17 6.03
C TRP A 503 21.17 -0.70 7.50
N GLY A 504 21.24 -1.64 8.46
CA GLY A 504 21.20 -1.30 9.89
C GLY A 504 19.79 -1.20 10.50
N GLY A 505 18.76 -1.51 9.72
CA GLY A 505 17.38 -1.60 10.20
C GLY A 505 16.62 -0.27 10.31
N TYR A 506 17.19 0.84 9.80
CA TYR A 506 16.47 2.12 9.71
C TYR A 506 15.21 1.97 8.85
N SER A 507 15.33 1.42 7.64
CA SER A 507 14.18 1.00 6.85
C SER A 507 13.82 -0.46 7.08
N THR A 508 12.58 -0.82 6.76
CA THR A 508 12.08 -2.20 6.80
C THR A 508 11.83 -2.77 5.41
N VAL A 509 11.84 -4.10 5.28
CA VAL A 509 11.46 -4.82 4.06
C VAL A 509 10.55 -5.99 4.43
N SER A 510 9.43 -6.12 3.73
CA SER A 510 8.34 -7.00 4.16
C SER A 510 8.33 -8.34 3.43
N ILE A 511 8.35 -9.43 4.19
CA ILE A 511 7.97 -10.76 3.70
C ILE A 511 6.52 -10.99 4.10
N GLY A 512 5.65 -10.99 3.10
CA GLY A 512 4.22 -11.09 3.25
C GLY A 512 3.69 -12.51 3.10
N TYR A 513 2.44 -12.73 3.49
CA TYR A 513 1.71 -13.98 3.23
C TYR A 513 0.20 -13.76 3.23
N ILE A 514 -0.55 -14.69 2.62
CA ILE A 514 -2.02 -14.77 2.69
C ILE A 514 -2.49 -16.23 2.81
N GLY A 515 -3.76 -16.44 3.16
CA GLY A 515 -4.46 -17.71 3.02
C GLY A 515 -4.22 -18.75 4.12
N LEU A 516 -4.07 -18.31 5.38
CA LEU A 516 -3.82 -19.23 6.49
C LEU A 516 -5.03 -20.14 6.80
N SER A 517 -6.25 -19.65 6.55
CA SER A 517 -7.48 -20.44 6.63
C SER A 517 -7.44 -21.63 5.66
N GLU A 518 -7.12 -21.40 4.39
CA GLU A 518 -7.01 -22.46 3.38
C GLU A 518 -5.89 -23.45 3.70
N VAL A 519 -4.76 -22.97 4.23
CA VAL A 519 -3.64 -23.84 4.66
C VAL A 519 -4.09 -24.83 5.72
N SER A 520 -4.83 -24.38 6.73
CA SER A 520 -5.33 -25.25 7.80
C SER A 520 -6.26 -26.35 7.26
N GLN A 521 -7.16 -26.00 6.34
CA GLN A 521 -8.06 -26.94 5.67
C GLN A 521 -7.31 -27.96 4.81
N LEU A 522 -6.27 -27.55 4.09
CA LEU A 522 -5.50 -28.40 3.19
C LEU A 522 -4.53 -29.35 3.90
N LEU A 523 -3.94 -28.92 5.02
CA LEU A 523 -2.99 -29.73 5.79
C LEU A 523 -3.67 -30.59 6.83
N TYR A 524 -4.69 -30.06 7.52
CA TYR A 524 -5.28 -30.69 8.71
C TYR A 524 -6.75 -31.11 8.51
N GLY A 525 -7.34 -30.82 7.35
CA GLY A 525 -8.67 -31.28 6.95
C GLY A 525 -9.85 -30.44 7.47
N LYS A 526 -9.60 -29.38 8.24
CA LYS A 526 -10.61 -28.45 8.77
C LYS A 526 -10.02 -27.07 8.99
N ASP A 527 -10.86 -26.04 9.13
CA ASP A 527 -10.38 -24.69 9.39
C ASP A 527 -9.80 -24.55 10.81
N PHE A 528 -8.83 -23.67 10.99
CA PHE A 528 -8.20 -23.41 12.29
C PHE A 528 -9.19 -22.88 13.34
N SER A 529 -10.32 -22.30 12.93
CA SER A 529 -11.38 -21.87 13.85
C SER A 529 -12.22 -23.02 14.41
N GLU A 530 -12.11 -24.23 13.87
CA GLU A 530 -12.95 -25.37 14.26
C GLU A 530 -12.32 -26.27 15.33
N SER A 531 -11.03 -26.09 15.66
CA SER A 531 -10.30 -26.98 16.57
C SER A 531 -9.06 -26.33 17.16
N GLU A 532 -8.94 -26.32 18.48
CA GLU A 532 -7.77 -25.73 19.17
C GLU A 532 -6.44 -26.42 18.79
N GLU A 533 -6.44 -27.74 18.55
CA GLU A 533 -5.25 -28.44 18.04
C GLU A 533 -4.82 -27.92 16.66
N VAL A 534 -5.79 -27.67 15.76
CA VAL A 534 -5.52 -27.17 14.40
C VAL A 534 -5.12 -25.70 14.46
N TYR A 535 -5.74 -24.93 15.35
CA TYR A 535 -5.35 -23.58 15.69
C TYR A 535 -3.87 -23.48 16.05
N GLU A 536 -3.43 -24.26 17.04
CA GLU A 536 -2.03 -24.27 17.48
C GLU A 536 -1.07 -24.65 16.35
N LYS A 537 -1.37 -25.74 15.61
CA LYS A 537 -0.54 -26.17 14.47
C LYS A 537 -0.46 -25.10 13.37
N THR A 538 -1.59 -24.47 13.05
CA THR A 538 -1.66 -23.43 12.02
C THR A 538 -0.86 -22.19 12.43
N PHE A 539 -0.96 -21.74 13.68
CA PHE A 539 -0.18 -20.59 14.15
C PHE A 539 1.30 -20.94 14.42
N ASN A 540 1.66 -22.21 14.58
CA ASN A 540 3.06 -22.65 14.58
C ASN A 540 3.73 -22.43 13.21
N ILE A 541 3.00 -22.55 12.10
CA ILE A 541 3.51 -22.17 10.77
C ILE A 541 3.86 -20.67 10.75
N LEU A 542 2.97 -19.84 11.31
CA LEU A 542 3.19 -18.40 11.34
C LEU A 542 4.36 -18.01 12.26
N LYS A 543 4.46 -18.65 13.43
CA LYS A 543 5.61 -18.52 14.33
C LYS A 543 6.91 -18.92 13.62
N TYR A 544 6.91 -20.04 12.90
CA TYR A 544 8.07 -20.51 12.15
C TYR A 544 8.56 -19.47 11.13
N MET A 545 7.63 -18.86 10.37
CA MET A 545 7.96 -17.78 9.44
C MET A 545 8.52 -16.54 10.17
N ALA A 546 7.96 -16.20 11.34
CA ALA A 546 8.45 -15.07 12.14
C ALA A 546 9.87 -15.31 12.66
N ASP A 547 10.16 -16.53 13.15
CA ASP A 547 11.48 -16.92 13.64
C ASP A 547 12.53 -16.89 12.50
N LYS A 548 12.17 -17.36 11.30
CA LYS A 548 13.02 -17.28 10.10
C LYS A 548 13.31 -15.84 9.66
N VAL A 549 12.28 -14.99 9.65
CA VAL A 549 12.43 -13.56 9.34
C VAL A 549 13.36 -12.87 10.35
N LEU A 550 13.26 -13.23 11.63
CA LEU A 550 14.15 -12.73 12.67
C LEU A 550 15.60 -13.21 12.46
N GLU A 551 15.81 -14.47 12.10
CA GLU A 551 17.12 -15.01 11.73
C GLU A 551 17.74 -14.21 10.57
N TYR A 552 16.96 -13.93 9.51
CA TYR A 552 17.41 -13.12 8.39
C TYR A 552 17.80 -11.70 8.82
N LYS A 553 16.99 -11.06 9.68
CA LYS A 553 17.29 -9.73 10.22
C LYS A 553 18.64 -9.70 10.94
N GLN A 554 18.91 -10.68 11.81
CA GLN A 554 20.16 -10.79 12.55
C GLN A 554 21.36 -11.07 11.62
N LYS A 555 21.18 -11.95 10.63
CA LYS A 555 22.26 -12.39 9.74
C LYS A 555 22.68 -11.34 8.71
N TYR A 556 21.74 -10.58 8.16
CA TYR A 556 22.00 -9.69 7.02
C TYR A 556 21.97 -8.20 7.35
N ASN A 557 21.73 -7.84 8.62
CA ASN A 557 21.67 -6.44 9.08
C ASN A 557 20.71 -5.57 8.24
N LEU A 558 19.53 -6.13 7.93
CA LEU A 558 18.47 -5.49 7.15
C LEU A 558 17.16 -5.63 7.94
N GLY A 559 16.28 -4.62 7.87
CA GLY A 559 15.03 -4.58 8.63
C GLY A 559 13.94 -5.52 8.13
N PHE A 560 14.20 -6.82 8.02
CA PHE A 560 13.18 -7.80 7.63
C PHE A 560 12.00 -7.79 8.59
N ALA A 561 10.79 -7.86 8.04
CA ALA A 561 9.55 -7.81 8.80
C ALA A 561 8.50 -8.76 8.21
N LEU A 562 7.85 -9.57 9.07
CA LEU A 562 6.79 -10.48 8.63
C LEU A 562 5.45 -9.72 8.58
N TYR A 563 4.76 -9.83 7.46
CA TYR A 563 3.67 -8.93 7.09
C TYR A 563 2.38 -9.67 6.67
N GLY A 564 1.31 -9.53 7.45
CA GLY A 564 -0.04 -9.93 7.03
C GLY A 564 -0.53 -9.04 5.89
N THR A 565 -0.36 -9.52 4.66
CA THR A 565 -0.51 -8.68 3.45
C THR A 565 -1.97 -8.25 3.25
N PRO A 566 -2.27 -6.95 3.02
CA PRO A 566 -3.57 -6.49 2.55
C PRO A 566 -3.86 -7.07 1.16
N SER A 567 -4.69 -8.10 1.11
CA SER A 567 -4.94 -8.88 -0.10
C SER A 567 -6.08 -8.31 -0.94
N GLU A 568 -5.95 -7.08 -1.42
CA GLU A 568 -7.03 -6.41 -2.19
C GLU A 568 -7.24 -7.04 -3.57
N SER A 569 -6.19 -7.06 -4.39
CA SER A 569 -6.16 -7.75 -5.69
C SER A 569 -5.46 -9.11 -5.62
N LEU A 570 -4.60 -9.30 -4.62
CA LEU A 570 -3.78 -10.51 -4.49
C LEU A 570 -4.61 -11.77 -4.20
N CYS A 571 -5.72 -11.64 -3.47
CA CYS A 571 -6.62 -12.75 -3.14
C CYS A 571 -7.18 -13.40 -4.42
N ASP A 572 -7.62 -12.59 -5.39
CA ASP A 572 -8.07 -13.06 -6.71
C ASP A 572 -6.91 -13.64 -7.51
N ARG A 573 -5.76 -12.94 -7.56
CA ARG A 573 -4.63 -13.34 -8.41
C ARG A 573 -4.14 -14.74 -8.05
N PHE A 574 -3.86 -14.99 -6.76
CA PHE A 574 -3.34 -16.30 -6.34
C PHE A 574 -4.37 -17.40 -6.55
N ALA A 575 -5.63 -17.20 -6.14
CA ALA A 575 -6.69 -18.18 -6.37
C ALA A 575 -6.87 -18.50 -7.86
N ARG A 576 -6.81 -17.51 -8.74
CA ARG A 576 -6.94 -17.68 -10.20
C ARG A 576 -5.77 -18.44 -10.81
N VAL A 577 -4.52 -18.12 -10.41
CA VAL A 577 -3.33 -18.83 -10.91
C VAL A 577 -3.35 -20.29 -10.44
N ASP A 578 -3.71 -20.54 -9.18
CA ASP A 578 -3.77 -21.89 -8.65
C ASP A 578 -4.94 -22.69 -9.25
N LYS A 579 -6.09 -22.06 -9.50
CA LYS A 579 -7.22 -22.70 -10.20
C LYS A 579 -6.84 -23.12 -11.63
N GLN A 580 -6.03 -22.33 -12.33
CA GLN A 580 -5.57 -22.67 -13.68
C GLN A 580 -4.67 -23.92 -13.69
N GLU A 581 -3.89 -24.15 -12.63
CA GLU A 581 -2.92 -25.24 -12.54
C GLU A 581 -3.49 -26.49 -11.88
N PHE A 582 -4.28 -26.32 -10.81
CA PHE A 582 -4.78 -27.41 -9.96
C PHE A 582 -6.29 -27.67 -10.09
N GLY A 583 -7.01 -26.86 -10.87
CA GLY A 583 -8.45 -26.97 -11.05
C GLY A 583 -9.27 -26.48 -9.86
N ASP A 584 -10.54 -26.91 -9.82
CA ASP A 584 -11.47 -26.59 -8.75
C ASP A 584 -11.25 -27.50 -7.52
N ILE A 585 -10.83 -26.88 -6.42
CA ILE A 585 -10.63 -27.49 -5.12
C ILE A 585 -11.69 -26.93 -4.20
N LYS A 586 -12.59 -27.79 -3.71
CA LYS A 586 -13.75 -27.40 -2.91
C LYS A 586 -13.36 -26.58 -1.68
N GLY A 587 -13.95 -25.40 -1.52
CA GLY A 587 -13.70 -24.47 -0.42
C GLY A 587 -12.40 -23.66 -0.53
N ILE A 588 -11.57 -23.93 -1.55
CA ILE A 588 -10.21 -23.37 -1.68
C ILE A 588 -10.10 -22.53 -2.96
N THR A 589 -10.02 -23.16 -4.13
CA THR A 589 -9.88 -22.43 -5.42
C THR A 589 -11.23 -22.21 -6.11
N ASP A 590 -12.25 -23.01 -5.77
CA ASP A 590 -13.60 -22.91 -6.35
C ASP A 590 -14.30 -21.60 -5.96
N LYS A 591 -14.06 -21.09 -4.74
CA LYS A 591 -14.61 -19.82 -4.24
C LYS A 591 -14.00 -18.58 -4.91
N GLY A 592 -12.89 -18.71 -5.63
CA GLY A 592 -12.31 -17.65 -6.46
C GLY A 592 -11.47 -16.59 -5.73
N TYR A 593 -11.25 -16.73 -4.42
CA TYR A 593 -10.38 -15.87 -3.63
C TYR A 593 -9.71 -16.65 -2.49
N TYR A 594 -8.64 -16.11 -1.90
CA TYR A 594 -8.08 -16.59 -0.64
C TYR A 594 -8.30 -15.61 0.49
N ASP A 595 -8.56 -16.12 1.70
CA ASP A 595 -8.75 -15.31 2.89
C ASP A 595 -7.47 -14.56 3.29
N ASN A 596 -7.65 -13.40 3.91
CA ASN A 596 -6.58 -12.42 4.09
C ASN A 596 -5.65 -12.81 5.24
N SER A 597 -4.36 -13.10 4.96
CA SER A 597 -3.34 -13.32 5.99
C SER A 597 -3.74 -14.39 7.02
N PHE A 598 -3.85 -14.02 8.30
CA PHE A 598 -4.24 -14.89 9.42
C PHE A 598 -5.73 -14.78 9.78
N HIS A 599 -6.52 -14.07 8.97
CA HIS A 599 -7.93 -13.81 9.29
C HIS A 599 -8.74 -15.10 9.26
N VAL A 600 -9.69 -15.19 10.18
CA VAL A 600 -10.75 -16.19 10.13
C VAL A 600 -11.49 -16.02 8.80
N SER A 601 -11.89 -17.13 8.17
CA SER A 601 -12.57 -17.07 6.88
C SER A 601 -13.82 -16.20 6.95
N SER A 602 -13.98 -15.34 5.96
CA SER A 602 -15.13 -14.45 5.77
C SER A 602 -16.50 -15.16 5.86
N ARG A 603 -16.54 -16.47 5.61
CA ARG A 603 -17.74 -17.33 5.57
C ARG A 603 -18.15 -17.91 6.93
N ILE A 604 -17.30 -17.81 7.95
CA ILE A 604 -17.51 -18.50 9.24
C ILE A 604 -18.16 -17.53 10.21
N ASN A 605 -19.40 -17.82 10.62
CA ASN A 605 -20.11 -17.02 11.60
C ASN A 605 -19.71 -17.42 13.02
N MET A 606 -19.28 -16.44 13.81
CA MET A 606 -18.89 -16.59 15.21
C MET A 606 -19.04 -15.26 15.95
N SER A 607 -18.92 -15.28 17.28
CA SER A 607 -18.96 -14.05 18.07
C SER A 607 -17.73 -13.16 17.77
N PRO A 608 -17.85 -11.83 17.91
CA PRO A 608 -16.70 -10.92 17.74
C PRO A 608 -15.54 -11.28 18.67
N PHE A 609 -15.85 -11.71 19.90
CA PHE A 609 -14.87 -12.09 20.90
C PHE A 609 -14.06 -13.32 20.48
N GLU A 610 -14.72 -14.38 20.00
CA GLU A 610 -14.03 -15.59 19.58
C GLU A 610 -13.14 -15.33 18.35
N LYS A 611 -13.60 -14.52 17.40
CA LYS A 611 -12.78 -14.10 16.26
C LYS A 611 -11.52 -13.37 16.70
N LEU A 612 -11.65 -12.41 17.61
CA LEU A 612 -10.51 -11.65 18.13
C LEU A 612 -9.54 -12.56 18.90
N ARG A 613 -10.04 -13.52 19.67
CA ARG A 613 -9.22 -14.54 20.35
C ARG A 613 -8.38 -15.33 19.35
N LEU A 614 -9.03 -15.87 18.32
CA LEU A 614 -8.34 -16.68 17.30
C LEU A 614 -7.31 -15.84 16.54
N GLU A 615 -7.60 -14.59 16.21
CA GLU A 615 -6.69 -13.76 15.43
C GLU A 615 -5.52 -13.15 16.22
N ALA A 616 -5.56 -13.17 17.57
CA ALA A 616 -4.58 -12.50 18.42
C ALA A 616 -3.12 -12.93 18.17
N LEU A 617 -2.86 -14.24 17.99
CA LEU A 617 -1.51 -14.73 17.67
C LEU A 617 -0.98 -14.18 16.33
N GLY A 618 -1.87 -13.79 15.42
CA GLY A 618 -1.52 -13.13 14.17
C GLY A 618 -0.82 -11.80 14.38
N HIS A 619 -1.24 -11.02 15.38
CA HIS A 619 -0.63 -9.72 15.76
C HIS A 619 0.76 -9.93 16.35
N LYS A 620 0.92 -10.97 17.18
CA LYS A 620 2.19 -11.33 17.79
C LYS A 620 3.24 -11.75 16.76
N TYR A 621 2.88 -12.66 15.85
CA TYR A 621 3.86 -13.25 14.92
C TYR A 621 4.04 -12.42 13.64
N SER A 622 3.02 -11.66 13.21
CA SER A 622 3.11 -10.76 12.03
C SER A 622 3.48 -9.34 12.43
N ALA A 623 4.49 -9.18 13.28
CA ALA A 623 4.82 -7.87 13.88
C ALA A 623 5.19 -6.77 12.86
N GLY A 624 5.58 -7.14 11.63
CA GLY A 624 5.83 -6.20 10.53
C GLY A 624 4.57 -5.63 9.88
N GLY A 625 3.40 -6.22 10.13
CA GLY A 625 2.11 -5.62 9.82
C GLY A 625 0.96 -6.60 9.99
N HIS A 626 -0.10 -6.12 10.61
CA HIS A 626 -1.26 -6.90 11.02
C HIS A 626 -2.43 -5.95 11.30
N ILE A 627 -3.64 -6.48 11.25
CA ILE A 627 -4.85 -5.79 11.71
C ILE A 627 -5.93 -6.86 11.86
N SER A 628 -6.86 -6.69 12.79
CA SER A 628 -8.08 -7.50 12.87
C SER A 628 -9.31 -6.66 12.58
N TYR A 629 -10.33 -7.28 12.00
CA TYR A 629 -11.63 -6.64 11.78
C TYR A 629 -12.74 -7.46 12.41
N ILE A 630 -13.77 -6.78 12.88
CA ILE A 630 -15.05 -7.42 13.15
C ILE A 630 -16.12 -6.74 12.30
N GLU A 631 -16.97 -7.56 11.70
CA GLU A 631 -18.18 -7.14 11.00
C GLU A 631 -19.33 -7.18 12.02
N THR A 632 -20.03 -6.07 12.24
CA THR A 632 -21.14 -5.99 13.19
C THR A 632 -22.36 -5.36 12.53
N ASP A 633 -23.54 -5.59 13.09
CA ASP A 633 -24.67 -4.70 12.84
C ASP A 633 -24.35 -3.26 13.26
N SER A 634 -25.19 -2.31 12.84
CA SER A 634 -25.01 -0.91 13.21
C SER A 634 -25.01 -0.74 14.74
N LEU A 635 -23.87 -0.30 15.27
CA LEU A 635 -23.72 0.00 16.70
C LEU A 635 -24.18 1.41 17.06
N THR A 636 -24.81 2.14 16.13
CA THR A 636 -25.32 3.51 16.36
C THR A 636 -26.29 3.62 17.54
N LYS A 637 -27.02 2.53 17.85
CA LYS A 637 -27.94 2.44 19.00
C LYS A 637 -27.35 1.68 20.20
N ASN A 638 -26.10 1.23 20.11
CA ASN A 638 -25.43 0.43 21.13
C ASN A 638 -23.94 0.82 21.22
N LEU A 639 -23.69 2.11 21.50
CA LEU A 639 -22.32 2.62 21.63
C LEU A 639 -21.58 2.01 22.83
N GLU A 640 -22.31 1.56 23.86
CA GLU A 640 -21.75 0.96 25.08
C GLU A 640 -21.06 -0.39 24.81
N ALA A 641 -21.44 -1.12 23.73
CA ALA A 641 -20.76 -2.35 23.34
C ALA A 641 -19.34 -2.12 22.79
N ILE A 642 -19.05 -0.94 22.24
CA ILE A 642 -17.74 -0.63 21.65
C ILE A 642 -16.61 -0.74 22.69
N PRO A 643 -16.65 -0.04 23.84
CA PRO A 643 -15.58 -0.16 24.83
C PRO A 643 -15.43 -1.58 25.40
N GLU A 644 -16.50 -2.37 25.52
CA GLU A 644 -16.39 -3.78 25.94
C GLU A 644 -15.61 -4.63 24.94
N ILE A 645 -15.92 -4.49 23.65
CA ILE A 645 -15.19 -5.15 22.57
C ILE A 645 -13.72 -4.74 22.59
N LEU A 646 -13.44 -3.43 22.72
CA LEU A 646 -12.07 -2.91 22.70
C LEU A 646 -11.26 -3.38 23.91
N ARG A 647 -11.86 -3.41 25.11
CA ARG A 647 -11.21 -3.94 26.31
C ARG A 647 -10.89 -5.42 26.16
N TYR A 648 -11.82 -6.22 25.61
CA TYR A 648 -11.55 -7.62 25.33
C TYR A 648 -10.44 -7.80 24.29
N ALA A 649 -10.48 -7.03 23.19
CA ALA A 649 -9.46 -7.08 22.15
C ALA A 649 -8.06 -6.81 22.73
N LYS A 650 -7.92 -5.77 23.57
CA LYS A 650 -6.69 -5.47 24.29
C LYS A 650 -6.27 -6.63 25.19
N MET A 651 -7.20 -7.20 25.95
CA MET A 651 -6.95 -8.30 26.89
C MET A 651 -6.38 -9.54 26.19
N VAL A 652 -6.91 -9.90 25.01
CA VAL A 652 -6.42 -11.08 24.26
C VAL A 652 -5.16 -10.81 23.44
N GLY A 653 -4.69 -9.56 23.37
CA GLY A 653 -3.44 -9.19 22.71
C GLY A 653 -3.58 -8.70 21.26
N ILE A 654 -4.75 -8.18 20.88
CA ILE A 654 -4.92 -7.43 19.63
C ILE A 654 -4.17 -6.11 19.75
N HIS A 655 -3.32 -5.80 18.77
CA HIS A 655 -2.56 -4.55 18.72
C HIS A 655 -3.26 -3.47 17.88
N TYR A 656 -3.88 -3.87 16.76
CA TYR A 656 -4.49 -2.92 15.82
C TYR A 656 -5.78 -3.45 15.21
N MET A 657 -6.90 -2.75 15.34
CA MET A 657 -8.18 -3.25 14.84
C MET A 657 -9.11 -2.17 14.26
N GLY A 658 -10.05 -2.61 13.44
CA GLY A 658 -11.19 -1.80 13.00
C GLY A 658 -12.52 -2.53 13.25
N ILE A 659 -13.58 -1.77 13.50
CA ILE A 659 -14.95 -2.29 13.57
C ILE A 659 -15.67 -1.81 12.32
N ASN A 660 -16.12 -2.73 11.48
CA ASN A 660 -16.84 -2.39 10.27
C ASN A 660 -18.30 -2.12 10.59
N GLN A 661 -18.79 -0.99 10.07
CA GLN A 661 -20.12 -0.46 10.34
C GLN A 661 -20.86 -0.24 9.01
N PRO A 662 -22.15 -0.59 8.92
CA PRO A 662 -22.94 -0.34 7.73
C PRO A 662 -23.30 1.15 7.65
N VAL A 663 -22.70 1.86 6.69
CA VAL A 663 -22.83 3.33 6.54
C VAL A 663 -23.37 3.76 5.17
N ASP A 664 -24.03 2.86 4.44
CA ASP A 664 -24.52 3.15 3.10
C ASP A 664 -25.71 4.10 3.12
N LYS A 665 -25.88 4.84 2.03
CA LYS A 665 -26.93 5.84 1.85
C LYS A 665 -27.58 5.71 0.49
N CYS A 666 -28.91 5.64 0.46
CA CYS A 666 -29.70 5.74 -0.78
C CYS A 666 -30.13 7.19 -0.99
N HIS A 667 -29.81 7.78 -2.14
CA HIS A 667 -30.21 9.16 -2.46
C HIS A 667 -31.63 9.26 -3.03
N ILE A 668 -32.24 8.14 -3.42
CA ILE A 668 -33.63 8.08 -3.89
C ILE A 668 -34.63 8.05 -2.73
N CYS A 669 -34.50 7.08 -1.82
CA CYS A 669 -35.46 6.86 -0.73
C CYS A 669 -34.98 7.36 0.64
N GLY A 670 -33.72 7.80 0.75
CA GLY A 670 -33.13 8.27 2.01
C GLY A 670 -32.71 7.17 2.98
N TYR A 671 -32.81 5.89 2.61
CA TYR A 671 -32.37 4.77 3.45
C TYR A 671 -30.91 4.94 3.87
N LYS A 672 -30.63 4.71 5.15
CA LYS A 672 -29.29 4.68 5.74
C LYS A 672 -29.11 3.35 6.47
N GLY A 673 -28.10 2.59 6.10
CA GLY A 673 -27.89 1.25 6.64
C GLY A 673 -27.02 0.42 5.72
N GLU A 674 -27.29 -0.87 5.64
CA GLU A 674 -26.50 -1.78 4.81
C GLU A 674 -27.23 -2.13 3.52
N PHE A 675 -26.54 -2.01 2.40
CA PHE A 675 -27.04 -2.46 1.12
C PHE A 675 -26.72 -3.94 0.90
N THR A 676 -27.61 -4.63 0.21
CA THR A 676 -27.41 -6.02 -0.19
C THR A 676 -26.35 -6.09 -1.28
N ALA A 677 -25.24 -6.77 -1.02
CA ALA A 677 -24.22 -7.06 -2.02
C ALA A 677 -24.70 -8.15 -2.99
N THR A 678 -24.49 -7.95 -4.28
CA THR A 678 -24.81 -8.90 -5.36
C THR A 678 -23.60 -9.08 -6.27
N LYS A 679 -23.66 -10.02 -7.22
CA LYS A 679 -22.57 -10.22 -8.19
C LYS A 679 -22.30 -9.00 -9.07
N GLU A 680 -23.31 -8.15 -9.22
CA GLU A 680 -23.31 -6.99 -10.12
C GLU A 680 -23.08 -5.67 -9.37
N GLY A 681 -23.04 -5.69 -8.03
CA GLY A 681 -22.81 -4.50 -7.21
C GLY A 681 -23.62 -4.52 -5.91
N PHE A 682 -24.39 -3.46 -5.68
CA PHE A 682 -25.12 -3.25 -4.42
C PHE A 682 -26.56 -2.79 -4.68
N THR A 683 -27.44 -3.15 -3.76
CA THR A 683 -28.88 -2.92 -3.87
C THR A 683 -29.42 -2.30 -2.59
N CYS A 684 -30.18 -1.21 -2.72
CA CYS A 684 -30.90 -0.67 -1.57
C CYS A 684 -32.03 -1.64 -1.16
N PRO A 685 -32.06 -2.15 0.09
CA PRO A 685 -33.06 -3.13 0.53
C PRO A 685 -34.47 -2.53 0.66
N GLN A 686 -34.59 -1.19 0.76
CA GLN A 686 -35.87 -0.52 0.96
C GLN A 686 -36.61 -0.21 -0.35
N CYS A 687 -35.91 0.22 -1.40
CA CYS A 687 -36.53 0.64 -2.66
C CYS A 687 -36.02 -0.10 -3.90
N GLY A 688 -35.06 -1.02 -3.76
CA GLY A 688 -34.43 -1.70 -4.89
C GLY A 688 -33.57 -0.78 -5.76
N ASN A 689 -33.09 0.36 -5.25
CA ASN A 689 -32.17 1.19 -6.03
C ASN A 689 -30.86 0.43 -6.31
N HIS A 690 -30.49 0.39 -7.59
CA HIS A 690 -29.24 -0.16 -8.12
C HIS A 690 -28.42 0.87 -8.93
N ASP A 691 -28.89 2.12 -9.02
CA ASP A 691 -28.16 3.18 -9.71
C ASP A 691 -26.99 3.67 -8.86
N SER A 692 -25.77 3.38 -9.34
CA SER A 692 -24.51 3.76 -8.70
C SER A 692 -24.38 5.27 -8.43
N ASN A 693 -25.03 6.14 -9.21
CA ASN A 693 -24.95 7.60 -9.04
C ASN A 693 -25.88 8.12 -7.93
N GLU A 694 -26.91 7.35 -7.61
CA GLU A 694 -27.95 7.68 -6.64
C GLU A 694 -27.82 6.84 -5.35
N MET A 695 -26.61 6.35 -5.08
CA MET A 695 -26.25 5.73 -3.81
C MET A 695 -24.81 6.07 -3.41
N SER A 696 -24.53 5.94 -2.12
CA SER A 696 -23.18 5.95 -1.56
C SER A 696 -23.02 4.66 -0.78
N VAL A 697 -22.18 3.76 -1.30
CA VAL A 697 -21.85 2.50 -0.65
C VAL A 697 -20.41 2.57 -0.22
N ILE A 698 -20.13 2.31 1.06
CA ILE A 698 -18.78 2.34 1.60
C ILE A 698 -18.46 0.98 2.19
N ARG A 699 -17.38 0.37 1.71
CA ARG A 699 -16.91 -0.92 2.24
C ARG A 699 -15.43 -0.84 2.55
N ARG A 700 -15.02 -1.54 3.61
CA ARG A 700 -13.61 -1.80 3.87
C ARG A 700 -13.14 -2.92 2.97
N VAL A 701 -12.19 -2.65 2.08
CA VAL A 701 -11.73 -3.66 1.10
C VAL A 701 -10.81 -4.67 1.76
N CYS A 702 -9.72 -4.14 2.32
CA CYS A 702 -8.72 -4.88 3.08
C CYS A 702 -8.21 -4.03 4.23
N GLY A 703 -7.88 -2.76 4.01
CA GLY A 703 -7.69 -1.86 5.16
C GLY A 703 -7.71 -0.38 4.89
N TYR A 704 -8.04 0.02 3.66
CA TYR A 704 -8.71 1.28 3.39
C TYR A 704 -10.18 1.03 3.09
N LEU A 705 -10.97 2.10 3.16
CA LEU A 705 -12.33 2.12 2.64
C LEU A 705 -12.30 2.30 1.12
N SER A 706 -13.38 1.95 0.45
CA SER A 706 -13.62 2.27 -0.96
C SER A 706 -15.10 2.57 -1.18
N GLN A 707 -15.39 3.16 -2.34
CA GLN A 707 -16.74 3.39 -2.85
C GLN A 707 -17.03 2.42 -4.00
N PRO A 708 -17.40 1.16 -3.73
CA PRO A 708 -17.52 0.15 -4.78
C PRO A 708 -18.62 0.41 -5.81
N ASN A 709 -19.64 1.21 -5.48
CA ASN A 709 -20.66 1.62 -6.45
C ASN A 709 -20.08 2.57 -7.52
N ALA A 710 -19.13 3.43 -7.15
CA ALA A 710 -18.44 4.30 -8.10
C ALA A 710 -17.28 3.57 -8.80
N ARG A 711 -16.61 2.66 -8.08
CA ARG A 711 -15.43 1.92 -8.56
C ARG A 711 -15.51 0.45 -8.15
N PRO A 712 -16.06 -0.42 -9.02
CA PRO A 712 -16.35 -1.81 -8.68
C PRO A 712 -15.11 -2.60 -8.24
N PHE A 713 -15.35 -3.58 -7.35
CA PHE A 713 -14.32 -4.53 -6.95
C PHE A 713 -13.94 -5.49 -8.09
N ASN A 714 -12.74 -6.05 -7.98
CA ASN A 714 -12.42 -7.25 -8.75
C ASN A 714 -13.35 -8.41 -8.32
N LYS A 715 -13.50 -9.41 -9.20
CA LYS A 715 -14.47 -10.50 -9.00
C LYS A 715 -14.24 -11.27 -7.70
N GLY A 716 -12.99 -11.65 -7.40
CA GLY A 716 -12.68 -12.36 -6.15
C GLY A 716 -13.03 -11.55 -4.90
N LYS A 717 -12.77 -10.23 -4.90
CA LYS A 717 -13.10 -9.33 -3.80
C LYS A 717 -14.61 -9.10 -3.66
N GLN A 718 -15.35 -9.00 -4.77
CA GLN A 718 -16.81 -8.92 -4.73
C GLN A 718 -17.42 -10.19 -4.13
N GLU A 719 -16.93 -11.37 -4.56
CA GLU A 719 -17.34 -12.65 -3.99
C GLU A 719 -17.00 -12.74 -2.50
N GLU A 720 -15.84 -12.27 -2.06
CA GLU A 720 -15.48 -12.21 -0.64
C GLU A 720 -16.45 -11.32 0.16
N ILE A 721 -16.75 -10.10 -0.33
CA ILE A 721 -17.71 -9.17 0.30
C ILE A 721 -19.11 -9.78 0.42
N MET A 722 -19.59 -10.46 -0.62
CA MET A 722 -20.89 -11.13 -0.63
C MET A 722 -21.01 -12.24 0.43
N HIS A 723 -19.88 -12.83 0.81
CA HIS A 723 -19.81 -13.93 1.76
C HIS A 723 -19.42 -13.50 3.18
N ARG A 724 -19.10 -12.22 3.40
CA ARG A 724 -18.81 -11.69 4.74
C ARG A 724 -20.01 -11.85 5.65
N VAL A 725 -19.83 -12.64 6.70
CA VAL A 725 -20.82 -12.78 7.75
C VAL A 725 -20.62 -11.72 8.84
N LYS A 726 -21.74 -11.33 9.46
CA LYS A 726 -21.71 -10.49 10.67
C LYS A 726 -21.45 -11.37 11.88
N HIS A 727 -20.64 -10.84 12.79
CA HIS A 727 -20.31 -11.50 14.04
C HIS A 727 -21.36 -11.07 15.07
N SER A 728 -22.19 -12.02 15.48
CA SER A 728 -23.30 -11.82 16.42
C SER A 728 -23.09 -12.56 17.72
#